data_AF-A0A3B8RX49-F1
#
_entry.id   AF-A0A3B8RX49-F1
#
_cell.length_a   1.000
_cell.length_b   1.000
_cell.length_c   1.000
_cell.angle_alpha   90.00
_cell.angle_beta   90.00
_cell.angle_gamma   90.00
#
_symmetry.space_group_name_H-M   'P 1'
#
loop_
_entity.id
_entity.type
_entity.pdbx_description
1 polymer ?
#
loop_
_entity_poly.entity_id
_entity_poly.type
_entity_poly.pdbx_seq_one_letter_code
_entity_poly.pdbx_strand_id
1 'polypeptide(L)'
;MVNRYIRCMAIGAAIILSFSVLAANATRIQLIAHIPLAPPAEPALLSATATSSALQPSPVPGAGAASLAIDGNNATRWESLHGTDRGYITLDLGAVYSLSEVIIKWEAANASAYRINGSVDGSSWTTSIASFSGGIWDPGPGIRRTDTLPLSGNYRYVRMWAVSRPPANIYGYSIWEMEVYGVPAAPPADTDGDGVDDAFDQCPTTATGATVDASGCAIIDTDNDGVIDSVDTCPNTPAGSNVNANGCATTDADSDGVLDGLDQCANTPIGDIVGPDGCTVVLDGFEVSSVNGLLVGGPASSKPGYVLYVFDNDLSAPGSSNCTGGCATNWPPLMVTDGLASGVNNLASISRAEGQQVVYNGRPLYYFIGDSNAGDDNGDGAGGVWHTIELSGVEAIESLYNSSTALEQATSYVREDGVVVTRFGDRGRDRHAKDIGYYDPNNIYNSDHYDHWLAHYWEYRTARIQFEDYVPNGQSLIRATYITESRLGVKEFRVWFNGTTTTGQFHFNPAAVQIDSGTFNDNFEKISSSGHQYKYTVDITERWKNVATFNEPLAVGMNMEFEISQFLINPPAGTRKNYYGTGFLYVIGTPGLAPFEWQRGVSDSLGTNDGTPIPAAGLLGGDTTLGYNYSEEPAGRFIQMATNLSHVNAQPFVRGRRIHHTSFVTGIHDERNDNPVWSQQAGKAGNHYVNESCAKCHVRNGRALVADVGGSLDKWVFKVGDANGNPDPLIGSVLQTSQISGAGEGTVTLAPWTELPNGLRSPNYVFSNGTPARFSARIAPQLVGLGLLEAVEESTILALADPDDANNDGISGRAALATDPVSGTLRLGRFGYKAATFSVEHQSASAFNTDIGVMTSLFPTPDCGSAQTTCGSSGAELADSDLRDLVKYVSLLGVGARRDYANTTGETLFNNAGCESCHQDTMTTSDFHPLTELRSQTIHPYTDLLLHDMGPGLADSLGEGNATGAEWRTAPLWGLGLSRNVQLGDAKANDSVSLARDPANDPNRVGYLHDGRARTIDEAIRWHGGEAESSKQAYEALSQSQRDAVLAFLNSL
;
A
#
# COMPACT_ATOMS: atom_id res chain seq x y z
N MET A 1 -11.57 -55.13 61.67
CA MET A 1 -12.45 -56.21 61.16
C MET A 1 -12.07 -56.44 59.71
N VAL A 2 -11.24 -57.46 59.47
CA VAL A 2 -11.55 -58.67 58.66
C VAL A 2 -11.69 -58.34 57.15
N ASN A 3 -10.66 -58.46 56.30
CA ASN A 3 -9.99 -59.65 55.69
C ASN A 3 -10.77 -60.41 54.59
N ARG A 4 -10.13 -60.48 53.40
CA ARG A 4 -9.96 -61.64 52.47
C ARG A 4 -11.21 -62.12 51.68
N TYR A 5 -11.13 -62.76 50.50
CA TYR A 5 -10.19 -63.72 49.88
C TYR A 5 -10.19 -63.55 48.33
N ILE A 6 -9.12 -63.58 47.50
CA ILE A 6 -7.98 -64.50 47.19
C ILE A 6 -8.37 -65.79 46.41
N ARG A 7 -7.64 -66.04 45.29
CA ARG A 7 -7.06 -67.32 44.75
C ARG A 7 -7.62 -67.78 43.39
N CYS A 8 -6.90 -68.45 42.49
CA CYS A 8 -5.48 -68.76 42.17
C CYS A 8 -5.52 -69.85 41.07
N MET A 9 -4.49 -69.90 40.21
CA MET A 9 -3.86 -71.06 39.49
C MET A 9 -3.52 -70.61 38.07
N ALA A 10 -2.28 -70.40 37.61
CA ALA A 10 -0.97 -71.05 37.80
C ALA A 10 -0.79 -72.40 37.09
N ILE A 11 0.46 -72.58 36.59
CA ILE A 11 1.14 -73.77 36.03
C ILE A 11 1.02 -73.85 34.51
N GLY A 12 2.08 -73.94 33.70
CA GLY A 12 3.53 -74.18 33.82
C GLY A 12 4.04 -74.19 32.35
N ALA A 13 5.29 -74.32 31.96
CA ALA A 13 6.60 -74.59 32.53
C ALA A 13 7.57 -74.12 31.41
N ALA A 14 8.65 -73.42 31.73
CA ALA A 14 9.98 -74.02 31.81
C ALA A 14 10.48 -74.56 30.42
N ILE A 15 11.45 -73.93 29.74
CA ILE A 15 12.90 -73.88 30.06
C ILE A 15 13.69 -74.80 29.08
N ILE A 16 14.75 -74.18 28.52
CA ILE A 16 16.07 -74.76 28.20
C ILE A 16 16.36 -75.29 26.77
N LEU A 17 17.06 -74.39 26.06
CA LEU A 17 18.46 -74.51 25.61
C LEU A 17 18.78 -75.36 24.37
N SER A 18 19.23 -74.59 23.37
CA SER A 18 20.49 -74.71 22.62
C SER A 18 20.82 -76.02 21.92
N PHE A 19 21.07 -75.96 20.61
CA PHE A 19 22.42 -75.74 20.07
C PHE A 19 22.33 -75.56 18.54
N SER A 20 22.73 -74.38 18.12
CA SER A 20 23.60 -74.04 17.00
C SER A 20 23.81 -74.98 15.78
N VAL A 21 23.76 -74.28 14.64
CA VAL A 21 24.62 -74.29 13.43
C VAL A 21 24.24 -75.03 12.14
N LEU A 22 24.31 -74.22 11.07
CA LEU A 22 24.80 -74.42 9.68
C LEU A 22 23.80 -74.77 8.56
N ALA A 23 23.45 -73.68 7.84
CA ALA A 23 23.73 -73.41 6.43
C ALA A 23 22.99 -74.14 5.27
N ALA A 24 22.30 -73.27 4.52
CA ALA A 24 22.36 -73.06 3.07
C ALA A 24 21.58 -73.97 2.09
N ASN A 25 20.56 -73.31 1.54
CA ASN A 25 20.29 -73.02 0.12
C ASN A 25 19.55 -74.01 -0.81
N ALA A 26 18.64 -73.34 -1.53
CA ALA A 26 18.16 -73.56 -2.90
C ALA A 26 16.86 -74.37 -3.12
N THR A 27 15.78 -73.59 -3.23
CA THR A 27 14.74 -73.57 -4.28
C THR A 27 13.97 -74.83 -4.68
N ARG A 28 12.64 -74.76 -4.51
CA ARG A 28 11.64 -75.23 -5.48
C ARG A 28 10.35 -74.38 -5.43
N ILE A 29 9.81 -74.13 -6.62
CA ILE A 29 8.59 -73.38 -6.94
C ILE A 29 7.33 -74.18 -6.56
N GLN A 30 6.28 -73.50 -6.04
CA GLN A 30 4.90 -74.00 -6.01
C GLN A 30 3.87 -72.94 -6.47
N LEU A 31 2.82 -73.46 -7.13
CA LEU A 31 1.64 -72.80 -7.68
C LEU A 31 0.84 -72.01 -6.63
N ILE A 32 0.36 -70.81 -7.00
CA ILE A 32 -0.60 -70.01 -6.20
C ILE A 32 -2.00 -70.11 -6.82
N ALA A 33 -2.98 -70.46 -5.99
CA ALA A 33 -4.40 -70.43 -6.31
C ALA A 33 -4.92 -68.98 -6.39
N HIS A 34 -5.67 -68.66 -7.45
CA HIS A 34 -6.33 -67.37 -7.59
C HIS A 34 -7.54 -67.28 -6.64
N ILE A 35 -7.48 -66.35 -5.69
CA ILE A 35 -8.63 -65.87 -4.91
C ILE A 35 -9.34 -64.81 -5.79
N PRO A 36 -10.67 -64.87 -5.98
CA PRO A 36 -11.38 -63.80 -6.67
C PRO A 36 -11.38 -62.54 -5.80
N LEU A 37 -10.84 -61.44 -6.33
CA LEU A 37 -10.92 -60.11 -5.73
C LEU A 37 -12.39 -59.70 -5.60
N ALA A 38 -12.76 -59.11 -4.45
CA ALA A 38 -14.06 -58.46 -4.28
C ALA A 38 -14.22 -57.35 -5.35
N PRO A 39 -15.44 -57.11 -5.87
CA PRO A 39 -15.67 -56.02 -6.80
C PRO A 39 -15.27 -54.68 -6.15
N PRO A 40 -14.65 -53.75 -6.89
CA PRO A 40 -14.29 -52.43 -6.36
C PRO A 40 -15.54 -51.73 -5.82
N ALA A 41 -15.41 -51.04 -4.68
CA ALA A 41 -16.49 -50.26 -4.11
C ALA A 41 -16.99 -49.23 -5.14
N GLU A 42 -18.31 -49.09 -5.28
CA GLU A 42 -18.90 -48.06 -6.15
C GLU A 42 -18.81 -46.68 -5.47
N PRO A 43 -18.48 -45.60 -6.19
CA PRO A 43 -18.46 -44.25 -5.63
C PRO A 43 -19.82 -43.84 -5.06
N ALA A 44 -19.82 -43.24 -3.87
CA ALA A 44 -21.01 -42.76 -3.19
C ALA A 44 -20.91 -41.26 -2.88
N LEU A 45 -22.05 -40.60 -2.71
CA LEU A 45 -22.12 -39.21 -2.27
C LEU A 45 -21.49 -39.09 -0.87
N LEU A 46 -20.53 -38.18 -0.75
CA LEU A 46 -19.78 -37.96 0.47
C LEU A 46 -20.46 -36.90 1.34
N SER A 47 -20.55 -37.16 2.65
CA SER A 47 -21.00 -36.17 3.62
C SER A 47 -19.92 -35.11 3.82
N ALA A 48 -20.32 -33.84 3.93
CA ALA A 48 -19.38 -32.73 4.06
C ALA A 48 -19.88 -31.65 5.03
N THR A 49 -18.99 -30.75 5.44
CA THR A 49 -19.32 -29.42 5.97
C THR A 49 -18.82 -28.35 5.01
N ALA A 50 -19.46 -27.16 4.98
CA ALA A 50 -19.17 -26.14 3.97
C ALA A 50 -18.78 -24.77 4.58
N THR A 51 -17.77 -24.14 3.98
CA THR A 51 -17.35 -22.73 4.22
C THR A 51 -17.23 -21.98 2.89
N SER A 52 -17.25 -20.65 2.88
CA SER A 52 -17.20 -19.87 1.63
C SER A 52 -16.48 -18.54 1.76
N SER A 53 -16.25 -17.87 0.63
CA SER A 53 -15.94 -16.44 0.58
C SER A 53 -17.04 -15.63 1.28
N ALA A 54 -16.68 -14.44 1.78
CA ALA A 54 -17.52 -13.57 2.63
C ALA A 54 -19.01 -13.57 2.26
N LEU A 55 -19.86 -13.72 3.28
CA LEU A 55 -21.31 -13.84 3.15
C LEU A 55 -21.95 -12.51 2.79
N GLN A 56 -22.83 -12.50 1.78
CA GLN A 56 -23.80 -11.42 1.59
C GLN A 56 -25.05 -11.77 2.41
N PRO A 57 -25.57 -10.87 3.27
CA PRO A 57 -26.85 -11.10 3.95
C PRO A 57 -27.98 -11.18 2.90
N SER A 58 -28.45 -12.39 2.58
CA SER A 58 -29.52 -12.55 1.61
C SER A 58 -30.88 -12.24 2.25
N PRO A 59 -31.70 -11.33 1.68
CA PRO A 59 -33.06 -11.11 2.14
C PRO A 59 -34.00 -12.26 1.74
N VAL A 60 -33.53 -13.23 0.94
CA VAL A 60 -34.30 -14.40 0.50
C VAL A 60 -34.22 -15.50 1.57
N PRO A 61 -35.35 -15.92 2.18
CA PRO A 61 -35.34 -17.03 3.13
C PRO A 61 -34.77 -18.30 2.49
N GLY A 62 -33.78 -18.90 3.13
CA GLY A 62 -33.12 -20.10 2.62
C GLY A 62 -32.01 -19.83 1.59
N ALA A 63 -31.45 -18.62 1.54
CA ALA A 63 -30.29 -18.30 0.73
C ALA A 63 -29.15 -17.67 1.55
N GLY A 64 -27.90 -17.88 1.14
CA GLY A 64 -26.71 -17.14 1.60
C GLY A 64 -25.66 -17.99 2.34
N ALA A 65 -26.06 -18.89 3.24
CA ALA A 65 -25.10 -19.70 3.99
C ALA A 65 -24.49 -20.83 3.16
N ALA A 66 -23.19 -21.09 3.29
CA ALA A 66 -22.48 -22.15 2.57
C ALA A 66 -23.06 -23.55 2.82
N SER A 67 -23.54 -23.80 4.04
CA SER A 67 -24.17 -25.08 4.42
C SER A 67 -25.44 -25.39 3.61
N LEU A 68 -26.08 -24.37 3.01
CA LEU A 68 -27.28 -24.54 2.20
C LEU A 68 -27.00 -25.09 0.80
N ALA A 69 -25.73 -25.17 0.39
CA ALA A 69 -25.32 -25.81 -0.86
C ALA A 69 -24.99 -27.30 -0.69
N ILE A 70 -25.21 -27.87 0.50
CA ILE A 70 -24.93 -29.29 0.81
C ILE A 70 -26.00 -29.91 1.72
N ASP A 71 -27.17 -29.28 1.85
CA ASP A 71 -28.23 -29.74 2.74
C ASP A 71 -29.18 -30.74 2.08
N GLY A 72 -28.94 -31.09 0.81
CA GLY A 72 -29.73 -32.04 0.03
C GLY A 72 -31.08 -31.47 -0.39
N ASN A 73 -31.27 -30.15 -0.30
CA ASN A 73 -32.50 -29.47 -0.60
C ASN A 73 -32.31 -28.47 -1.76
N ASN A 74 -32.75 -28.87 -2.95
CA ASN A 74 -32.73 -28.05 -4.17
C ASN A 74 -33.63 -26.77 -4.12
N ALA A 75 -34.11 -26.36 -2.93
CA ALA A 75 -34.85 -25.13 -2.69
C ALA A 75 -34.13 -24.17 -1.72
N THR A 76 -32.95 -24.53 -1.22
CA THR A 76 -32.05 -23.72 -0.41
C THR A 76 -30.70 -23.57 -1.11
N ARG A 77 -30.01 -22.44 -0.96
CA ARG A 77 -28.79 -22.17 -1.76
C ARG A 77 -27.75 -21.32 -1.05
N TRP A 78 -26.51 -21.52 -1.45
CA TRP A 78 -25.44 -20.57 -1.17
C TRP A 78 -25.46 -19.40 -2.17
N GLU A 79 -25.02 -18.22 -1.73
CA GLU A 79 -24.84 -17.03 -2.56
C GLU A 79 -23.51 -16.35 -2.22
N SER A 80 -22.73 -16.00 -3.23
CA SER A 80 -21.55 -15.14 -3.07
C SER A 80 -21.96 -13.66 -3.04
N LEU A 81 -21.01 -12.81 -2.69
CA LEU A 81 -21.16 -11.36 -2.85
C LEU A 81 -21.55 -11.00 -4.30
N HIS A 82 -22.49 -10.08 -4.45
CA HIS A 82 -22.89 -9.57 -5.76
C HIS A 82 -21.80 -8.67 -6.35
N GLY A 83 -21.72 -8.61 -7.68
CA GLY A 83 -20.80 -7.70 -8.35
C GLY A 83 -19.34 -8.18 -8.43
N THR A 84 -18.95 -9.24 -7.73
CA THR A 84 -17.57 -9.76 -7.73
C THR A 84 -17.40 -11.00 -8.62
N ASP A 85 -16.31 -11.03 -9.37
CA ASP A 85 -15.87 -12.23 -10.09
C ASP A 85 -15.11 -13.23 -9.19
N ARG A 86 -14.65 -12.79 -8.01
CA ARG A 86 -13.92 -13.62 -7.05
C ARG A 86 -14.86 -14.12 -5.94
N GLY A 87 -15.23 -15.40 -6.01
CA GLY A 87 -16.03 -16.10 -5.00
C GLY A 87 -15.67 -17.59 -4.93
N TYR A 88 -15.77 -18.20 -3.74
CA TYR A 88 -15.47 -19.62 -3.55
C TYR A 88 -16.36 -20.29 -2.51
N ILE A 89 -16.54 -21.62 -2.63
CA ILE A 89 -17.11 -22.49 -1.60
C ILE A 89 -16.19 -23.70 -1.41
N THR A 90 -15.94 -24.08 -0.16
CA THR A 90 -15.07 -25.19 0.25
C THR A 90 -15.86 -26.22 1.04
N LEU A 91 -15.72 -27.49 0.70
CA LEU A 91 -16.30 -28.64 1.38
C LEU A 91 -15.21 -29.41 2.13
N ASP A 92 -15.42 -29.71 3.42
CA ASP A 92 -14.63 -30.68 4.21
C ASP A 92 -15.40 -32.00 4.31
N LEU A 93 -14.87 -33.06 3.69
CA LEU A 93 -15.44 -34.40 3.63
C LEU A 93 -15.24 -35.22 4.92
N GLY A 94 -14.49 -34.69 5.90
CA GLY A 94 -14.22 -35.29 7.20
C GLY A 94 -13.15 -36.40 7.19
N ALA A 95 -12.83 -36.97 6.04
CA ALA A 95 -11.75 -37.94 5.84
C ALA A 95 -11.22 -37.86 4.39
N VAL A 96 -10.11 -38.53 4.09
CA VAL A 96 -9.57 -38.61 2.73
C VAL A 96 -10.33 -39.65 1.92
N TYR A 97 -10.88 -39.22 0.79
CA TYR A 97 -11.57 -40.10 -0.16
C TYR A 97 -10.86 -40.08 -1.50
N SER A 98 -10.88 -41.22 -2.20
CA SER A 98 -10.54 -41.24 -3.62
C SER A 98 -11.72 -40.67 -4.40
N LEU A 99 -11.57 -39.43 -4.89
CA LEU A 99 -12.64 -38.69 -5.52
C LEU A 99 -12.86 -39.16 -6.96
N SER A 100 -14.12 -39.11 -7.40
CA SER A 100 -14.54 -39.58 -8.72
C SER A 100 -15.26 -38.50 -9.53
N GLU A 101 -16.12 -37.71 -8.91
CA GLU A 101 -16.80 -36.60 -9.57
C GLU A 101 -17.31 -35.56 -8.57
N VAL A 102 -17.61 -34.38 -9.10
CA VAL A 102 -18.39 -33.34 -8.42
C VAL A 102 -19.54 -32.89 -9.31
N ILE A 103 -20.71 -32.73 -8.70
CA ILE A 103 -21.92 -32.22 -9.36
C ILE A 103 -22.27 -30.87 -8.72
N ILE A 104 -22.32 -29.82 -9.52
CA ILE A 104 -22.71 -28.48 -9.07
C ILE A 104 -24.03 -28.08 -9.74
N LYS A 105 -25.06 -27.87 -8.95
CA LYS A 105 -26.38 -27.41 -9.39
C LYS A 105 -26.48 -25.90 -9.17
N TRP A 106 -26.30 -25.14 -10.24
CA TRP A 106 -26.32 -23.69 -10.22
C TRP A 106 -27.74 -23.12 -10.28
N GLU A 107 -27.92 -21.99 -9.62
CA GLU A 107 -29.01 -21.05 -9.86
C GLU A 107 -28.75 -20.23 -11.14
N ALA A 108 -29.62 -19.28 -11.50
CA ALA A 108 -29.38 -18.33 -12.59
C ALA A 108 -28.00 -17.66 -12.48
N ALA A 109 -27.58 -17.27 -11.26
CA ALA A 109 -26.26 -16.75 -10.92
C ALA A 109 -25.13 -17.79 -11.00
N ASN A 110 -24.91 -18.34 -12.20
CA ASN A 110 -23.85 -19.30 -12.47
C ASN A 110 -22.55 -18.64 -12.97
N ALA A 111 -21.43 -19.36 -12.84
CA ALA A 111 -20.12 -18.91 -13.32
C ALA A 111 -19.92 -19.17 -14.82
N SER A 112 -19.24 -18.25 -15.53
CA SER A 112 -18.81 -18.50 -16.92
C SER A 112 -17.54 -19.33 -16.96
N ALA A 113 -16.65 -19.15 -15.98
CA ALA A 113 -15.52 -20.03 -15.73
C ALA A 113 -15.27 -20.24 -14.23
N TYR A 114 -14.90 -21.46 -13.84
CA TYR A 114 -14.47 -21.80 -12.48
C TYR A 114 -13.53 -23.00 -12.49
N ARG A 115 -12.81 -23.20 -11.39
CA ARG A 115 -11.94 -24.37 -11.15
C ARG A 115 -12.31 -25.07 -9.86
N ILE A 116 -12.03 -26.37 -9.79
CA ILE A 116 -12.13 -27.19 -8.58
C ILE A 116 -10.70 -27.45 -8.09
N ASN A 117 -10.47 -27.23 -6.79
CA ASN A 117 -9.21 -27.53 -6.14
C ASN A 117 -9.41 -28.64 -5.10
N GLY A 118 -8.39 -29.48 -4.88
CA GLY A 118 -8.40 -30.54 -3.86
C GLY A 118 -7.30 -30.32 -2.82
N SER A 119 -7.55 -30.70 -1.57
CA SER A 119 -6.57 -30.62 -0.49
C SER A 119 -6.78 -31.74 0.54
N VAL A 120 -5.71 -32.18 1.21
CA VAL A 120 -5.78 -33.17 2.29
C VAL A 120 -5.87 -32.49 3.66
N ASP A 121 -5.29 -31.30 3.80
CA ASP A 121 -5.08 -30.55 5.04
C ASP A 121 -5.89 -29.25 5.16
N GLY A 122 -6.48 -28.78 4.06
CA GLY A 122 -7.27 -27.54 3.98
C GLY A 122 -6.44 -26.27 3.71
N SER A 123 -5.10 -26.38 3.74
CA SER A 123 -4.14 -25.29 3.54
C SER A 123 -3.34 -25.45 2.24
N SER A 124 -2.94 -26.68 1.90
CA SER A 124 -2.19 -27.03 0.70
C SER A 124 -3.13 -27.50 -0.40
N TRP A 125 -3.27 -26.71 -1.48
CA TRP A 125 -4.26 -26.97 -2.53
C TRP A 125 -3.62 -27.45 -3.83
N THR A 126 -3.99 -28.65 -4.29
CA THR A 126 -3.85 -29.01 -5.70
C THR A 126 -4.86 -28.20 -6.49
N THR A 127 -4.40 -27.20 -7.24
CA THR A 127 -5.28 -26.32 -7.99
C THR A 127 -5.73 -26.96 -9.29
N SER A 128 -6.97 -26.69 -9.70
CA SER A 128 -7.55 -27.12 -10.99
C SER A 128 -7.62 -28.64 -11.21
N ILE A 129 -7.93 -29.43 -10.16
CA ILE A 129 -8.23 -30.87 -10.28
C ILE A 129 -9.44 -31.15 -11.19
N ALA A 130 -10.28 -30.14 -11.41
CA ALA A 130 -11.16 -30.02 -12.57
C ALA A 130 -11.38 -28.54 -12.89
N SER A 131 -11.89 -28.23 -14.08
CA SER A 131 -12.30 -26.87 -14.45
C SER A 131 -13.48 -26.89 -15.42
N PHE A 132 -14.18 -25.77 -15.46
CA PHE A 132 -15.28 -25.54 -16.39
C PHE A 132 -15.17 -24.14 -16.97
N SER A 133 -15.50 -24.00 -18.24
CA SER A 133 -15.59 -22.71 -18.93
C SER A 133 -16.74 -22.74 -19.95
N GLY A 134 -17.21 -21.55 -20.37
CA GLY A 134 -18.29 -21.41 -21.34
C GLY A 134 -19.69 -21.35 -20.73
N GLY A 135 -19.79 -21.07 -19.43
CA GLY A 135 -21.08 -20.85 -18.77
C GLY A 135 -21.78 -19.59 -19.27
N ILE A 136 -23.09 -19.69 -19.49
CA ILE A 136 -23.93 -18.58 -19.93
C ILE A 136 -24.96 -18.22 -18.86
N TRP A 137 -25.29 -16.93 -18.77
CA TRP A 137 -26.37 -16.46 -17.91
C TRP A 137 -27.71 -17.03 -18.39
N ASP A 138 -28.46 -17.65 -17.48
CA ASP A 138 -29.75 -18.25 -17.79
C ASP A 138 -30.82 -17.76 -16.80
N PRO A 139 -31.55 -16.68 -17.14
CA PRO A 139 -32.51 -16.06 -16.23
C PRO A 139 -33.77 -16.90 -16.10
N GLY A 140 -33.98 -17.49 -14.93
CA GLY A 140 -35.25 -18.07 -14.53
C GLY A 140 -35.15 -18.83 -13.21
N PRO A 141 -36.28 -19.28 -12.63
CA PRO A 141 -36.27 -19.90 -11.31
C PRO A 141 -35.72 -21.33 -11.37
N GLY A 142 -35.21 -21.80 -10.23
CA GLY A 142 -34.77 -23.18 -10.01
C GLY A 142 -33.34 -23.47 -10.47
N ILE A 143 -33.01 -24.76 -10.62
CA ILE A 143 -31.70 -25.19 -11.13
C ILE A 143 -31.63 -24.87 -12.63
N ARG A 144 -30.63 -24.08 -13.02
CA ARG A 144 -30.44 -23.60 -14.41
C ARG A 144 -29.35 -24.34 -15.14
N ARG A 145 -28.29 -24.72 -14.42
CA ARG A 145 -27.18 -25.49 -14.95
C ARG A 145 -26.75 -26.54 -13.95
N THR A 146 -26.52 -27.76 -14.42
CA THR A 146 -25.88 -28.81 -13.63
C THR A 146 -24.58 -29.17 -14.32
N ASP A 147 -23.48 -28.89 -13.64
CA ASP A 147 -22.15 -29.24 -14.10
C ASP A 147 -21.71 -30.52 -13.40
N THR A 148 -21.40 -31.57 -14.17
CA THR A 148 -20.81 -32.82 -13.66
C THR A 148 -19.39 -32.89 -14.17
N LEU A 149 -18.42 -32.79 -13.26
CA LEU A 149 -17.00 -32.78 -13.58
C LEU A 149 -16.33 -34.04 -13.00
N PRO A 150 -15.57 -34.81 -13.80
CA PRO A 150 -14.78 -35.90 -13.27
C PRO A 150 -13.68 -35.34 -12.35
N LEU A 151 -13.49 -35.98 -11.21
CA LEU A 151 -12.41 -35.70 -10.28
C LEU A 151 -11.47 -36.90 -10.22
N SER A 152 -10.22 -36.64 -9.86
CA SER A 152 -9.23 -37.67 -9.59
C SER A 152 -8.31 -37.24 -8.46
N GLY A 153 -7.87 -38.18 -7.64
CA GLY A 153 -6.96 -37.94 -6.52
C GLY A 153 -7.62 -38.19 -5.16
N ASN A 154 -6.79 -38.24 -4.13
CA ASN A 154 -7.21 -38.55 -2.76
C ASN A 154 -7.23 -37.25 -1.95
N TYR A 155 -8.42 -36.77 -1.59
CA TYR A 155 -8.58 -35.47 -0.92
C TYR A 155 -9.64 -35.52 0.18
N ARG A 156 -9.46 -34.67 1.19
CA ARG A 156 -10.44 -34.42 2.26
C ARG A 156 -11.22 -33.12 2.01
N TYR A 157 -10.57 -32.12 1.42
CA TYR A 157 -11.16 -30.83 1.15
C TYR A 157 -11.31 -30.60 -0.36
N VAL A 158 -12.45 -30.06 -0.77
CA VAL A 158 -12.75 -29.74 -2.18
C VAL A 158 -13.27 -28.31 -2.28
N ARG A 159 -12.66 -27.47 -3.12
CA ARG A 159 -13.03 -26.05 -3.25
C ARG A 159 -13.42 -25.72 -4.68
N MET A 160 -14.62 -25.17 -4.88
CA MET A 160 -14.98 -24.46 -6.10
C MET A 160 -14.47 -23.03 -6.00
N TRP A 161 -13.66 -22.62 -6.97
CA TRP A 161 -13.09 -21.28 -7.09
C TRP A 161 -13.58 -20.64 -8.39
N ALA A 162 -14.39 -19.61 -8.28
CA ALA A 162 -14.91 -18.91 -9.44
C ALA A 162 -13.83 -18.02 -10.08
N VAL A 163 -13.80 -18.00 -11.40
CA VAL A 163 -12.83 -17.25 -12.20
C VAL A 163 -13.49 -16.04 -12.85
N SER A 164 -14.67 -16.22 -13.44
CA SER A 164 -15.43 -15.13 -14.04
C SER A 164 -16.92 -15.43 -14.10
N ARG A 165 -17.74 -14.37 -14.11
CA ARG A 165 -19.18 -14.42 -14.38
C ARG A 165 -19.47 -14.26 -15.87
N PRO A 166 -20.61 -14.77 -16.36
CA PRO A 166 -21.09 -14.39 -17.68
C PRO A 166 -21.38 -12.88 -17.71
N PRO A 167 -21.11 -12.15 -18.81
CA PRO A 167 -21.31 -10.69 -18.86
C PRO A 167 -22.71 -10.18 -18.49
N ALA A 168 -23.74 -11.03 -18.63
CA ALA A 168 -25.12 -10.70 -18.27
C ALA A 168 -25.50 -11.05 -16.82
N ASN A 169 -24.61 -11.69 -16.06
CA ASN A 169 -24.81 -12.00 -14.64
C ASN A 169 -24.33 -10.82 -13.77
N ILE A 170 -25.27 -9.99 -13.33
CA ILE A 170 -25.00 -8.83 -12.47
C ILE A 170 -24.98 -9.16 -10.97
N TYR A 171 -25.30 -10.40 -10.60
CA TYR A 171 -25.34 -10.85 -9.20
C TYR A 171 -23.95 -11.37 -8.80
N GLY A 172 -23.87 -12.50 -8.12
CA GLY A 172 -22.61 -13.19 -7.85
C GLY A 172 -22.67 -14.60 -8.42
N TYR A 173 -22.35 -15.56 -7.56
CA TYR A 173 -22.44 -17.00 -7.79
C TYR A 173 -23.47 -17.57 -6.83
N SER A 174 -24.34 -18.47 -7.31
CA SER A 174 -25.32 -19.12 -6.46
C SER A 174 -25.50 -20.60 -6.82
N ILE A 175 -25.41 -21.43 -5.79
CA ILE A 175 -25.37 -22.90 -5.89
C ILE A 175 -26.48 -23.47 -5.00
N TRP A 176 -27.38 -24.23 -5.62
CA TRP A 176 -28.40 -25.03 -4.91
C TRP A 176 -27.76 -26.23 -4.22
N GLU A 177 -26.94 -27.00 -4.92
CA GLU A 177 -26.23 -28.15 -4.33
C GLU A 177 -24.85 -28.33 -4.97
N MET A 178 -23.87 -28.71 -4.16
CA MET A 178 -22.55 -29.16 -4.56
C MET A 178 -22.30 -30.56 -3.95
N GLU A 179 -22.40 -31.57 -4.79
CA GLU A 179 -22.29 -32.98 -4.41
C GLU A 179 -20.92 -33.53 -4.83
N VAL A 180 -20.18 -34.16 -3.91
CA VAL A 180 -18.88 -34.79 -4.21
C VAL A 180 -19.01 -36.30 -4.01
N TYR A 181 -18.55 -37.08 -5.00
CA TYR A 181 -18.63 -38.54 -4.97
C TYR A 181 -17.24 -39.18 -4.92
N GLY A 182 -17.11 -40.23 -4.13
CA GLY A 182 -15.87 -41.00 -4.02
C GLY A 182 -16.02 -42.29 -3.23
N VAL A 183 -14.91 -42.99 -3.03
CA VAL A 183 -14.81 -44.16 -2.14
C VAL A 183 -13.80 -43.91 -1.04
N PRO A 184 -13.99 -44.48 0.17
CA PRO A 184 -12.98 -44.41 1.21
C PRO A 184 -11.63 -44.85 0.66
N ALA A 185 -10.59 -44.04 0.85
CA ALA A 185 -9.24 -44.46 0.48
C ALA A 185 -8.86 -45.69 1.33
N ALA A 186 -8.15 -46.67 0.74
CA ALA A 186 -7.67 -47.82 1.49
C ALA A 186 -6.82 -47.36 2.69
N PRO A 187 -6.87 -48.03 3.86
CA PRO A 187 -6.02 -47.67 4.98
C PRO A 187 -4.57 -47.78 4.53
N PRO A 188 -3.74 -46.76 4.76
CA PRO A 188 -2.32 -46.86 4.51
C PRO A 188 -1.69 -47.93 5.43
N ALA A 189 -0.54 -48.49 5.04
CA ALA A 189 0.18 -49.45 5.88
C ALA A 189 0.70 -48.74 7.15
N ASP A 190 0.82 -49.42 8.30
CA ASP A 190 1.43 -48.92 9.56
C ASP A 190 2.41 -50.01 10.02
N THR A 191 3.70 -49.76 9.81
CA THR A 191 4.76 -50.77 9.90
C THR A 191 5.29 -50.94 11.33
N ASP A 192 5.25 -49.91 12.18
CA ASP A 192 5.78 -49.96 13.56
C ASP A 192 4.68 -50.07 14.64
N GLY A 193 3.42 -49.89 14.25
CA GLY A 193 2.24 -50.20 15.05
C GLY A 193 2.00 -49.21 16.19
N ASP A 194 2.45 -47.97 16.04
CA ASP A 194 2.25 -46.90 17.00
C ASP A 194 0.89 -46.20 16.85
N GLY A 195 0.16 -46.47 15.77
CA GLY A 195 -1.17 -45.94 15.48
C GLY A 195 -1.22 -44.85 14.40
N VAL A 196 -0.09 -44.54 13.74
CA VAL A 196 -0.02 -43.65 12.57
C VAL A 196 0.45 -44.45 11.34
N ASP A 197 -0.25 -44.30 10.21
CA ASP A 197 0.06 -45.08 9.02
C ASP A 197 1.36 -44.58 8.33
N ASP A 198 2.23 -45.47 7.83
CA ASP A 198 3.48 -45.30 7.04
C ASP A 198 3.49 -44.16 6.02
N ALA A 199 2.32 -43.80 5.47
CA ALA A 199 2.20 -42.69 4.51
C ALA A 199 2.24 -41.31 5.18
N PHE A 200 1.93 -41.27 6.48
CA PHE A 200 1.87 -40.11 7.36
C PHE A 200 2.84 -40.23 8.55
N ASP A 201 3.35 -41.43 8.80
CA ASP A 201 4.35 -41.74 9.81
C ASP A 201 5.75 -41.30 9.34
N GLN A 202 6.24 -40.25 9.97
CA GLN A 202 7.55 -39.66 9.77
C GLN A 202 8.60 -40.25 10.74
N CYS A 203 8.17 -41.08 11.70
CA CYS A 203 8.99 -41.72 12.71
C CYS A 203 8.77 -43.25 12.74
N PRO A 204 9.17 -43.97 11.67
CA PRO A 204 8.77 -45.36 11.37
C PRO A 204 9.42 -46.45 12.24
N THR A 205 9.90 -46.08 13.42
CA THR A 205 10.48 -46.99 14.42
C THR A 205 10.03 -46.66 15.84
N THR A 206 8.96 -45.88 15.98
CA THR A 206 8.43 -45.49 17.28
C THR A 206 7.95 -46.73 18.03
N ALA A 207 8.21 -46.76 19.34
CA ALA A 207 7.95 -47.95 20.14
C ALA A 207 6.44 -48.22 20.20
N THR A 208 6.00 -49.39 19.74
CA THR A 208 4.60 -49.85 19.77
C THR A 208 3.93 -49.54 21.13
N GLY A 209 2.92 -48.66 21.11
CA GLY A 209 2.17 -48.20 22.29
C GLY A 209 2.73 -46.96 23.00
N ALA A 210 3.71 -46.27 22.42
CA ALA A 210 4.08 -44.91 22.82
C ALA A 210 2.93 -43.93 22.54
N THR A 211 2.84 -42.85 23.33
CA THR A 211 2.03 -41.69 22.95
C THR A 211 2.76 -40.93 21.87
N VAL A 212 2.17 -40.91 20.67
CA VAL A 212 2.72 -40.31 19.46
C VAL A 212 1.84 -39.16 18.98
N ASP A 213 2.42 -38.23 18.24
CA ASP A 213 1.70 -37.13 17.61
C ASP A 213 1.07 -37.55 16.28
N ALA A 214 0.57 -36.58 15.50
CA ALA A 214 -0.10 -36.86 14.22
C ALA A 214 0.84 -37.40 13.11
N SER A 215 2.15 -37.37 13.33
CA SER A 215 3.19 -37.80 12.40
C SER A 215 3.90 -39.09 12.84
N GLY A 216 3.38 -39.82 13.84
CA GLY A 216 3.97 -41.07 14.33
C GLY A 216 5.20 -40.89 15.23
N CYS A 217 5.49 -39.65 15.64
CA CYS A 217 6.68 -39.35 16.43
C CYS A 217 6.36 -39.37 17.93
N ALA A 218 7.23 -39.99 18.72
CA ALA A 218 7.10 -40.01 20.17
C ALA A 218 7.04 -38.58 20.74
N ILE A 219 6.05 -38.31 21.58
CA ILE A 219 5.86 -37.00 22.24
C ILE A 219 6.99 -36.78 23.27
N ILE A 220 8.08 -36.21 22.79
CA ILE A 220 9.28 -35.81 23.53
C ILE A 220 9.38 -34.28 23.36
N ASP A 221 9.71 -33.56 24.42
CA ASP A 221 9.96 -32.11 24.43
C ASP A 221 11.37 -31.95 25.02
N THR A 222 12.36 -31.83 24.13
CA THR A 222 13.79 -31.92 24.44
C THR A 222 14.30 -30.62 25.04
N ASP A 223 13.83 -29.46 24.60
CA ASP A 223 14.27 -28.15 25.10
C ASP A 223 13.36 -27.54 26.19
N ASN A 224 12.21 -28.18 26.46
CA ASN A 224 11.23 -27.84 27.50
C ASN A 224 10.64 -26.44 27.34
N ASP A 225 10.43 -25.99 26.10
CA ASP A 225 9.76 -24.73 25.80
C ASP A 225 8.21 -24.85 25.83
N GLY A 226 7.69 -26.08 25.88
CA GLY A 226 6.26 -26.39 25.92
C GLY A 226 5.67 -26.86 24.59
N VAL A 227 6.50 -26.99 23.55
CA VAL A 227 6.18 -27.59 22.25
C VAL A 227 7.01 -28.86 22.09
N ILE A 228 6.40 -29.92 21.54
CA ILE A 228 7.02 -31.24 21.47
C ILE A 228 7.88 -31.33 20.20
N ASP A 229 9.04 -31.98 20.27
CA ASP A 229 10.10 -32.07 19.24
C ASP A 229 9.58 -32.33 17.82
N SER A 230 8.46 -33.05 17.70
CA SER A 230 7.87 -33.47 16.43
C SER A 230 7.04 -32.39 15.73
N VAL A 231 6.59 -31.36 16.46
CA VAL A 231 5.97 -30.15 15.91
C VAL A 231 6.76 -28.88 16.25
N ASP A 232 7.88 -29.04 16.94
CA ASP A 232 8.83 -27.99 17.25
C ASP A 232 9.78 -27.77 16.06
N THR A 233 9.50 -26.74 15.27
CA THR A 233 10.37 -26.27 14.19
C THR A 233 11.58 -25.47 14.69
N CYS A 234 11.64 -25.18 15.99
CA CYS A 234 12.69 -24.39 16.63
C CYS A 234 13.27 -25.14 17.85
N PRO A 235 13.99 -26.26 17.60
CA PRO A 235 14.30 -27.33 18.56
C PRO A 235 15.34 -26.96 19.64
N ASN A 236 15.69 -25.69 19.77
CA ASN A 236 16.64 -25.19 20.76
C ASN A 236 16.12 -23.92 21.45
N THR A 237 14.80 -23.73 21.46
CA THR A 237 14.20 -22.55 22.04
C THR A 237 14.41 -22.58 23.56
N PRO A 238 14.95 -21.52 24.19
CA PRO A 238 15.29 -21.57 25.60
C PRO A 238 14.06 -21.85 26.47
N ALA A 239 14.17 -22.84 27.36
CA ALA A 239 13.09 -23.23 28.28
C ALA A 239 12.43 -22.02 28.99
N GLY A 240 11.13 -21.84 28.79
CA GLY A 240 10.34 -20.74 29.34
C GLY A 240 10.21 -19.49 28.46
N SER A 241 10.67 -19.54 27.20
CA SER A 241 10.45 -18.50 26.19
C SER A 241 8.98 -18.48 25.72
N ASN A 242 8.51 -17.34 25.18
CA ASN A 242 7.20 -17.29 24.53
C ASN A 242 7.36 -17.81 23.11
N VAL A 243 6.76 -18.97 22.86
CA VAL A 243 6.87 -19.68 21.59
C VAL A 243 5.51 -19.77 20.91
N ASN A 244 5.52 -19.72 19.58
CA ASN A 244 4.31 -19.94 18.79
C ASN A 244 3.96 -21.43 18.74
N ALA A 245 2.90 -21.80 18.01
CA ALA A 245 2.41 -23.17 17.95
C ALA A 245 3.42 -24.19 17.39
N ASN A 246 4.52 -23.74 16.78
CA ASN A 246 5.56 -24.59 16.21
C ASN A 246 6.91 -24.48 16.98
N GLY A 247 6.89 -24.07 18.25
CA GLY A 247 8.07 -24.01 19.13
C GLY A 247 8.99 -22.81 18.87
N CYS A 248 8.66 -21.97 17.90
CA CYS A 248 9.51 -20.85 17.54
C CYS A 248 9.27 -19.64 18.42
N ALA A 249 10.36 -19.11 18.98
CA ALA A 249 10.36 -17.86 19.72
C ALA A 249 9.69 -16.74 18.90
N THR A 250 8.89 -15.91 19.57
CA THR A 250 8.25 -14.72 18.96
C THR A 250 9.07 -13.45 19.15
N THR A 251 10.32 -13.60 19.58
CA THR A 251 11.28 -12.53 19.83
C THR A 251 12.47 -12.69 18.89
N ASP A 252 13.09 -11.58 18.51
CA ASP A 252 14.33 -11.48 17.75
C ASP A 252 15.23 -10.55 18.58
N ALA A 253 16.15 -11.16 19.34
CA ALA A 253 16.90 -10.50 20.40
C ALA A 253 18.04 -9.62 19.88
N ASP A 254 18.63 -9.96 18.73
CA ASP A 254 19.72 -9.20 18.11
C ASP A 254 19.25 -8.34 16.92
N SER A 255 17.98 -8.47 16.53
CA SER A 255 17.28 -7.63 15.55
C SER A 255 17.85 -7.72 14.14
N ASP A 256 18.31 -8.91 13.75
CA ASP A 256 18.84 -9.20 12.42
C ASP A 256 17.76 -9.62 11.39
N GLY A 257 16.52 -9.84 11.86
CA GLY A 257 15.37 -10.22 11.04
C GLY A 257 15.00 -11.70 11.13
N VAL A 258 15.73 -12.51 11.90
CA VAL A 258 15.41 -13.91 12.19
C VAL A 258 15.05 -14.07 13.67
N LEU A 259 13.92 -14.72 13.95
CA LEU A 259 13.44 -14.90 15.33
C LEU A 259 14.36 -15.87 16.10
N ASP A 260 14.54 -15.66 17.40
CA ASP A 260 15.49 -16.38 18.29
C ASP A 260 15.38 -17.92 18.22
N GLY A 261 14.21 -18.45 17.87
CA GLY A 261 13.99 -19.90 17.73
C GLY A 261 14.50 -20.46 16.39
N LEU A 262 14.52 -19.63 15.34
CA LEU A 262 15.04 -19.92 14.01
C LEU A 262 16.49 -19.44 13.84
N ASP A 263 16.94 -18.60 14.76
CA ASP A 263 18.25 -17.98 14.75
C ASP A 263 19.31 -18.88 15.42
N GLN A 264 20.18 -19.44 14.60
CA GLN A 264 21.32 -20.24 15.03
C GLN A 264 22.52 -19.37 15.43
N CYS A 265 22.44 -18.06 15.19
CA CYS A 265 23.49 -17.07 15.33
C CYS A 265 23.02 -15.85 16.15
N ALA A 266 22.59 -16.09 17.39
CA ALA A 266 22.02 -15.15 18.39
C ALA A 266 22.73 -13.80 18.70
N ASN A 267 23.78 -13.42 17.98
CA ASN A 267 24.42 -12.09 18.06
C ASN A 267 24.94 -11.63 16.69
N THR A 268 24.18 -11.86 15.63
CA THR A 268 24.51 -11.36 14.30
C THR A 268 24.53 -9.83 14.30
N PRO A 269 25.58 -9.17 13.78
CA PRO A 269 25.64 -7.72 13.74
C PRO A 269 24.47 -7.13 12.95
N ILE A 270 23.72 -6.22 13.58
CA ILE A 270 22.65 -5.45 12.95
C ILE A 270 23.12 -4.83 11.62
N GLY A 271 22.50 -5.27 10.52
CA GLY A 271 22.79 -4.81 9.15
C GLY A 271 23.52 -5.82 8.26
N ASP A 272 23.90 -6.99 8.79
CA ASP A 272 24.37 -8.12 7.97
C ASP A 272 23.21 -8.74 7.18
N ILE A 273 23.49 -9.26 5.98
CA ILE A 273 22.52 -10.07 5.22
C ILE A 273 22.51 -11.44 5.86
N VAL A 274 21.38 -11.89 6.40
CA VAL A 274 21.28 -13.16 7.12
C VAL A 274 20.47 -14.19 6.34
N GLY A 275 20.87 -15.45 6.47
CA GLY A 275 20.17 -16.58 5.90
C GLY A 275 18.89 -16.90 6.68
N PRO A 276 18.09 -17.87 6.23
CA PRO A 276 16.92 -18.34 6.97
C PRO A 276 17.23 -18.90 8.38
N ASP A 277 18.51 -19.11 8.69
CA ASP A 277 19.07 -19.60 9.96
C ASP A 277 19.62 -18.48 10.86
N GLY A 278 19.42 -17.20 10.52
CA GLY A 278 19.90 -16.05 11.32
C GLY A 278 21.40 -15.81 11.24
N CYS A 279 22.13 -16.60 10.45
CA CYS A 279 23.56 -16.43 10.31
C CYS A 279 23.89 -15.51 9.14
N THR A 280 24.86 -14.61 9.33
CA THR A 280 25.42 -13.76 8.26
C THR A 280 25.78 -14.59 7.03
N VAL A 281 25.08 -14.36 5.92
CA VAL A 281 25.44 -14.86 4.58
C VAL A 281 26.46 -13.92 3.98
N VAL A 282 27.64 -14.47 3.71
CA VAL A 282 28.65 -13.79 2.90
C VAL A 282 28.29 -14.04 1.44
N LEU A 283 27.73 -13.02 0.78
CA LEU A 283 27.46 -13.08 -0.66
C LEU A 283 28.78 -13.13 -1.43
N ASP A 284 29.00 -14.19 -2.20
CA ASP A 284 30.19 -14.40 -3.04
C ASP A 284 30.02 -13.81 -4.46
N GLY A 285 29.09 -12.85 -4.61
CA GLY A 285 28.71 -12.19 -5.87
C GLY A 285 27.32 -12.61 -6.36
N PHE A 286 26.92 -12.18 -7.56
CA PHE A 286 25.59 -12.49 -8.10
C PHE A 286 25.58 -13.70 -9.05
N GLU A 287 24.57 -14.58 -8.97
CA GLU A 287 24.41 -15.71 -9.92
C GLU A 287 23.86 -15.29 -11.29
N VAL A 288 23.05 -14.24 -11.34
CA VAL A 288 22.45 -13.72 -12.57
C VAL A 288 22.88 -12.28 -12.78
N SER A 289 23.06 -11.89 -14.03
CA SER A 289 23.28 -10.51 -14.43
C SER A 289 22.56 -10.26 -15.75
N SER A 290 22.74 -9.07 -16.32
CA SER A 290 22.21 -8.72 -17.62
C SER A 290 23.24 -7.97 -18.46
N VAL A 291 23.35 -8.32 -19.73
CA VAL A 291 24.21 -7.63 -20.71
C VAL A 291 23.42 -7.41 -21.99
N ASN A 292 23.38 -6.16 -22.48
CA ASN A 292 22.64 -5.77 -23.69
C ASN A 292 21.16 -6.20 -23.69
N GLY A 293 20.51 -6.15 -22.53
CA GLY A 293 19.10 -6.54 -22.40
C GLY A 293 18.85 -8.05 -22.31
N LEU A 294 19.88 -8.91 -22.34
CA LEU A 294 19.75 -10.36 -22.15
C LEU A 294 20.20 -10.78 -20.76
N LEU A 295 19.52 -11.77 -20.17
CA LEU A 295 20.02 -12.41 -18.95
C LEU A 295 21.29 -13.22 -19.24
N VAL A 296 22.28 -13.07 -18.37
CA VAL A 296 23.56 -13.79 -18.42
C VAL A 296 23.95 -14.30 -17.05
N GLY A 297 24.87 -15.27 -16.98
CA GLY A 297 25.49 -15.69 -15.73
C GLY A 297 26.19 -14.53 -15.04
N GLY A 298 25.92 -14.30 -13.76
CA GLY A 298 26.58 -13.28 -12.95
C GLY A 298 27.97 -13.71 -12.44
N PRO A 299 28.71 -12.84 -11.74
CA PRO A 299 30.08 -13.11 -11.28
C PRO A 299 30.27 -14.34 -10.39
N ALA A 300 29.24 -14.73 -9.62
CA ALA A 300 29.27 -15.91 -8.75
C ALA A 300 28.86 -17.20 -9.46
N SER A 301 28.37 -17.10 -10.70
CA SER A 301 27.92 -18.25 -11.46
C SER A 301 29.08 -19.10 -12.03
N SER A 302 28.77 -20.34 -12.40
CA SER A 302 29.75 -21.25 -13.03
C SER A 302 30.24 -20.79 -14.41
N LYS A 303 29.52 -19.86 -15.07
CA LYS A 303 29.87 -19.29 -16.38
C LYS A 303 29.47 -17.80 -16.46
N PRO A 304 30.24 -16.89 -15.83
CA PRO A 304 29.94 -15.46 -15.87
C PRO A 304 29.92 -14.90 -17.31
N GLY A 305 28.91 -14.11 -17.65
CA GLY A 305 28.71 -13.45 -18.94
C GLY A 305 28.12 -14.33 -20.05
N TYR A 306 27.87 -15.62 -19.82
CA TYR A 306 27.22 -16.49 -20.80
C TYR A 306 25.70 -16.30 -20.77
N VAL A 307 25.04 -16.28 -21.92
CA VAL A 307 23.60 -16.07 -22.05
C VAL A 307 22.83 -17.19 -21.34
N LEU A 308 21.75 -16.81 -20.66
CA LEU A 308 20.84 -17.70 -19.97
C LEU A 308 19.56 -17.91 -20.80
N TYR A 309 19.06 -19.13 -20.73
CA TYR A 309 17.91 -19.59 -21.50
C TYR A 309 16.84 -20.17 -20.58
N VAL A 310 15.62 -20.15 -21.10
CA VAL A 310 14.46 -20.82 -20.54
C VAL A 310 13.91 -21.85 -21.52
N PHE A 311 13.30 -22.89 -20.96
CA PHE A 311 12.73 -23.99 -21.71
C PHE A 311 11.20 -23.93 -21.64
N ASP A 312 10.51 -23.90 -22.77
CA ASP A 312 9.04 -23.79 -22.81
C ASP A 312 8.34 -24.99 -22.21
N ASN A 313 8.96 -26.17 -22.30
CA ASN A 313 8.39 -27.37 -21.70
C ASN A 313 8.43 -27.33 -20.17
N ASP A 314 9.16 -26.43 -19.52
CA ASP A 314 9.08 -26.26 -18.06
C ASP A 314 7.78 -25.57 -17.63
N LEU A 315 7.06 -24.91 -18.55
CA LEU A 315 5.78 -24.24 -18.27
C LEU A 315 4.62 -25.20 -17.96
N SER A 316 4.82 -26.51 -18.12
CA SER A 316 3.80 -27.50 -17.79
C SER A 316 3.62 -27.73 -16.28
N ALA A 317 4.56 -27.27 -15.44
CA ALA A 317 4.51 -27.39 -13.99
C ALA A 317 5.33 -26.26 -13.29
N PRO A 318 4.67 -25.20 -12.77
CA PRO A 318 5.36 -24.09 -12.11
C PRO A 318 6.25 -24.56 -10.95
N GLY A 319 7.50 -24.08 -10.88
CA GLY A 319 8.43 -24.42 -9.79
C GLY A 319 9.16 -25.76 -9.93
N SER A 320 9.16 -26.37 -11.13
CA SER A 320 9.93 -27.58 -11.42
C SER A 320 10.59 -27.50 -12.80
N SER A 321 11.65 -28.28 -13.02
CA SER A 321 12.34 -28.37 -14.31
C SER A 321 12.10 -29.74 -14.97
N ASN A 322 11.59 -29.74 -16.19
CA ASN A 322 11.50 -30.91 -17.05
C ASN A 322 12.81 -31.21 -17.79
N CYS A 323 13.74 -30.23 -17.89
CA CYS A 323 15.06 -30.50 -18.43
C CYS A 323 15.95 -31.26 -17.42
N THR A 324 15.94 -32.60 -17.51
CA THR A 324 16.74 -33.50 -16.66
C THR A 324 17.60 -34.46 -17.50
N GLY A 325 18.57 -35.14 -16.87
CA GLY A 325 19.42 -36.15 -17.52
C GLY A 325 20.16 -35.61 -18.76
N GLY A 326 19.94 -36.25 -19.92
CA GLY A 326 20.58 -35.84 -21.18
C GLY A 326 20.21 -34.43 -21.65
N CYS A 327 19.06 -33.90 -21.23
CA CYS A 327 18.69 -32.50 -21.48
C CYS A 327 19.62 -31.57 -20.70
N ALA A 328 19.73 -31.77 -19.38
CA ALA A 328 20.59 -30.97 -18.49
C ALA A 328 22.09 -31.11 -18.82
N THR A 329 22.48 -32.14 -19.57
CA THR A 329 23.86 -32.27 -20.08
C THR A 329 24.15 -31.28 -21.22
N ASN A 330 23.17 -31.03 -22.10
CA ASN A 330 23.30 -30.07 -23.21
C ASN A 330 22.88 -28.65 -22.81
N TRP A 331 22.03 -28.55 -21.78
CA TRP A 331 21.54 -27.31 -21.20
C TRP A 331 21.81 -27.28 -19.69
N PRO A 332 23.05 -27.00 -19.26
CA PRO A 332 23.40 -27.07 -17.84
C PRO A 332 22.59 -26.06 -17.01
N PRO A 333 21.98 -26.48 -15.87
CA PRO A 333 21.22 -25.56 -15.02
C PRO A 333 22.14 -24.52 -14.35
N LEU A 334 21.64 -23.30 -14.19
CA LEU A 334 22.29 -22.29 -13.35
C LEU A 334 21.99 -22.59 -11.87
N MET A 335 23.03 -22.91 -11.10
CA MET A 335 22.89 -23.27 -9.68
C MET A 335 23.09 -22.06 -8.77
N VAL A 336 22.38 -22.05 -7.64
CA VAL A 336 22.59 -21.14 -6.52
C VAL A 336 23.88 -21.53 -5.80
N THR A 337 24.76 -20.56 -5.53
CA THR A 337 26.10 -20.85 -5.01
C THR A 337 26.30 -20.47 -3.55
N ASP A 338 25.60 -19.44 -3.06
CA ASP A 338 25.75 -18.90 -1.70
C ASP A 338 24.49 -19.07 -0.82
N GLY A 339 23.53 -19.87 -1.29
CA GLY A 339 22.28 -20.17 -0.58
C GLY A 339 21.09 -19.32 -1.00
N LEU A 340 21.28 -18.25 -1.77
CA LEU A 340 20.19 -17.42 -2.28
C LEU A 340 20.35 -17.12 -3.77
N ALA A 341 19.27 -17.22 -4.56
CA ALA A 341 19.32 -16.79 -5.96
C ALA A 341 19.39 -15.27 -6.05
N SER A 342 20.46 -14.72 -6.64
CA SER A 342 20.72 -13.27 -6.60
C SER A 342 21.10 -12.67 -7.97
N GLY A 343 20.85 -11.35 -8.13
CA GLY A 343 21.44 -10.53 -9.21
C GLY A 343 20.48 -9.73 -10.10
N VAL A 344 19.26 -10.21 -10.37
CA VAL A 344 18.19 -9.43 -11.04
C VAL A 344 16.86 -9.66 -10.31
N ASN A 345 15.84 -8.82 -10.56
CA ASN A 345 14.52 -8.97 -9.93
C ASN A 345 13.78 -10.23 -10.44
N ASN A 346 12.79 -10.70 -9.68
CA ASN A 346 11.98 -11.90 -9.97
C ASN A 346 12.76 -13.21 -10.03
N LEU A 347 13.84 -13.30 -9.25
CA LEU A 347 14.56 -14.55 -9.04
C LEU A 347 13.97 -15.36 -7.88
N ALA A 348 14.01 -16.67 -8.03
CA ALA A 348 13.71 -17.66 -7.00
C ALA A 348 14.66 -18.85 -7.19
N SER A 349 14.51 -19.88 -6.37
CA SER A 349 15.21 -21.15 -6.59
C SER A 349 14.26 -22.35 -6.52
N ILE A 350 14.63 -23.43 -7.21
CA ILE A 350 13.95 -24.72 -7.14
C ILE A 350 14.95 -25.81 -6.77
N SER A 351 14.47 -26.80 -6.02
CA SER A 351 15.30 -27.92 -5.61
C SER A 351 15.48 -28.96 -6.71
N ARG A 352 16.74 -29.37 -6.92
CA ARG A 352 17.13 -30.50 -7.75
C ARG A 352 17.96 -31.48 -6.93
N ALA A 353 18.09 -32.71 -7.43
CA ALA A 353 18.98 -33.71 -6.83
C ALA A 353 20.45 -33.25 -6.74
N GLU A 354 20.85 -32.27 -7.56
CA GLU A 354 22.22 -31.75 -7.67
C GLU A 354 22.42 -30.41 -6.91
N GLY A 355 21.37 -29.87 -6.28
CA GLY A 355 21.39 -28.58 -5.56
C GLY A 355 20.22 -27.66 -5.94
N GLN A 356 20.27 -26.40 -5.50
CA GLN A 356 19.26 -25.39 -5.84
C GLN A 356 19.56 -24.76 -7.20
N GLN A 357 18.59 -24.72 -8.09
CA GLN A 357 18.69 -24.04 -9.40
C GLN A 357 17.97 -22.70 -9.37
N VAL A 358 18.55 -21.69 -10.01
CA VAL A 358 17.97 -20.36 -10.17
C VAL A 358 16.79 -20.38 -11.14
N VAL A 359 15.74 -19.63 -10.79
CA VAL A 359 14.49 -19.46 -11.54
C VAL A 359 14.25 -17.98 -11.76
N TYR A 360 13.82 -17.57 -12.96
CA TYR A 360 13.41 -16.20 -13.29
C TYR A 360 11.95 -16.19 -13.77
N ASN A 361 11.10 -15.35 -13.18
CA ASN A 361 9.65 -15.30 -13.48
C ASN A 361 8.98 -16.71 -13.46
N GLY A 362 9.39 -17.55 -12.50
CA GLY A 362 8.86 -18.92 -12.36
C GLY A 362 9.42 -19.94 -13.38
N ARG A 363 10.36 -19.54 -14.24
CA ARG A 363 11.01 -20.42 -15.22
C ARG A 363 12.47 -20.76 -14.86
N PRO A 364 12.89 -22.03 -14.85
CA PRO A 364 14.27 -22.40 -14.53
C PRO A 364 15.27 -21.86 -15.57
N LEU A 365 16.45 -21.42 -15.09
CA LEU A 365 17.50 -20.85 -15.94
C LEU A 365 18.58 -21.88 -16.30
N TYR A 366 19.01 -21.87 -17.56
CA TYR A 366 20.03 -22.78 -18.10
C TYR A 366 21.09 -22.05 -18.92
N TYR A 367 22.29 -22.61 -18.94
CA TYR A 367 23.29 -22.34 -19.97
C TYR A 367 23.06 -23.24 -21.17
N PHE A 368 23.64 -22.88 -22.32
CA PHE A 368 23.74 -23.77 -23.47
C PHE A 368 25.19 -24.24 -23.66
N ILE A 369 25.40 -25.53 -23.92
CA ILE A 369 26.76 -26.06 -24.14
C ILE A 369 27.36 -25.65 -25.49
N GLY A 370 26.52 -25.23 -26.45
CA GLY A 370 26.96 -24.76 -27.76
C GLY A 370 27.57 -23.36 -27.74
N ASP A 371 27.36 -22.59 -26.67
CA ASP A 371 27.94 -21.26 -26.52
C ASP A 371 29.40 -21.35 -26.10
N SER A 372 30.28 -20.81 -26.95
CA SER A 372 31.74 -20.93 -26.80
C SER A 372 32.36 -19.69 -26.17
N ASN A 373 31.67 -18.55 -26.21
CA ASN A 373 32.07 -17.28 -25.61
C ASN A 373 30.92 -16.65 -24.82
N ALA A 374 31.26 -15.77 -23.88
CA ALA A 374 30.28 -14.91 -23.21
C ALA A 374 29.53 -14.02 -24.24
N GLY A 375 28.21 -13.89 -24.07
CA GLY A 375 27.34 -13.17 -25.00
C GLY A 375 26.91 -13.94 -26.26
N ASP A 376 27.41 -15.16 -26.48
CA ASP A 376 26.88 -16.05 -27.53
C ASP A 376 25.44 -16.47 -27.16
N ASP A 377 24.52 -16.40 -28.12
CA ASP A 377 23.09 -16.74 -27.98
C ASP A 377 22.67 -17.92 -28.89
N ASN A 378 23.61 -18.81 -29.25
CA ASN A 378 23.39 -19.85 -30.28
C ASN A 378 22.31 -20.88 -29.90
N GLY A 379 21.89 -20.91 -28.64
CA GLY A 379 20.81 -21.73 -28.14
C GLY A 379 19.42 -21.17 -28.45
N ASP A 380 19.31 -19.91 -28.86
CA ASP A 380 18.01 -19.28 -29.05
C ASP A 380 17.23 -19.94 -30.20
N GLY A 381 15.95 -20.22 -29.95
CA GLY A 381 15.07 -20.92 -30.88
C GLY A 381 15.43 -22.40 -31.11
N ALA A 382 16.38 -22.97 -30.37
CA ALA A 382 16.77 -24.37 -30.53
C ALA A 382 15.56 -25.30 -30.31
N GLY A 383 15.24 -26.12 -31.32
CA GLY A 383 14.07 -27.01 -31.28
C GLY A 383 12.72 -26.29 -31.17
N GLY A 384 12.67 -24.96 -31.32
CA GLY A 384 11.46 -24.15 -31.18
C GLY A 384 10.88 -24.08 -29.76
N VAL A 385 11.69 -24.39 -28.74
CA VAL A 385 11.26 -24.49 -27.33
C VAL A 385 12.27 -23.92 -26.34
N TRP A 386 13.41 -23.42 -26.82
CA TRP A 386 14.46 -22.79 -26.01
C TRP A 386 14.56 -21.33 -26.41
N HIS A 387 14.55 -20.45 -25.42
CA HIS A 387 14.49 -19.02 -25.65
C HIS A 387 15.45 -18.28 -24.75
N THR A 388 16.13 -17.28 -25.30
CA THR A 388 16.80 -16.25 -24.50
C THR A 388 15.76 -15.42 -23.76
N ILE A 389 16.23 -14.69 -22.74
CA ILE A 389 15.37 -13.87 -21.91
C ILE A 389 15.79 -12.43 -22.13
N GLU A 390 14.98 -11.70 -22.88
CA GLU A 390 15.08 -10.25 -23.00
C GLU A 390 14.45 -9.61 -21.76
N LEU A 391 15.24 -8.88 -20.99
CA LEU A 391 14.76 -7.88 -20.06
C LEU A 391 14.25 -6.70 -20.91
N SER A 392 12.97 -6.74 -21.25
CA SER A 392 12.31 -5.63 -21.94
C SER A 392 12.38 -4.36 -21.07
N GLY A 393 13.20 -3.41 -21.49
CA GLY A 393 12.84 -1.99 -21.47
C GLY A 393 13.12 -1.15 -20.22
N VAL A 394 13.77 -1.67 -19.18
CA VAL A 394 14.34 -0.83 -18.10
C VAL A 394 15.64 -1.45 -17.60
N GLU A 395 16.74 -0.70 -17.63
CA GLU A 395 17.96 -1.07 -16.88
C GLU A 395 17.55 -1.47 -15.45
N ALA A 396 18.14 -2.52 -14.86
CA ALA A 396 17.73 -3.01 -13.54
C ALA A 396 17.64 -1.85 -12.52
N ILE A 397 16.41 -1.39 -12.24
CA ILE A 397 16.19 -0.33 -11.27
C ILE A 397 16.22 -0.93 -9.88
N GLU A 398 16.77 -0.18 -8.94
CA GLU A 398 16.72 -0.54 -7.53
C GLU A 398 15.42 -0.01 -6.92
N SER A 399 14.63 -0.92 -6.33
CA SER A 399 13.42 -0.55 -5.58
C SER A 399 13.74 0.47 -4.51
N LEU A 400 12.87 1.47 -4.34
CA LEU A 400 13.05 2.48 -3.31
C LEU A 400 12.87 1.88 -1.91
N TYR A 401 11.90 0.98 -1.76
CA TYR A 401 11.62 0.24 -0.54
C TYR A 401 11.41 -1.25 -0.83
N ASN A 402 11.77 -2.10 0.12
CA ASN A 402 11.76 -3.55 0.00
C ASN A 402 11.67 -4.19 1.40
N SER A 403 11.73 -5.52 1.47
CA SER A 403 11.63 -6.26 2.74
C SER A 403 12.70 -5.93 3.77
N SER A 404 13.85 -5.35 3.39
CA SER A 404 14.88 -4.90 4.34
C SER A 404 14.69 -3.45 4.80
N THR A 405 13.65 -2.75 4.33
CA THR A 405 13.38 -1.36 4.72
C THR A 405 12.93 -1.30 6.17
N ALA A 406 13.59 -0.48 6.98
CA ALA A 406 13.20 -0.26 8.36
C ALA A 406 11.82 0.42 8.45
N LEU A 407 10.86 -0.26 9.09
CA LEU A 407 9.47 0.18 9.17
C LEU A 407 9.18 0.89 10.49
N GLU A 408 8.46 2.02 10.42
CA GLU A 408 7.83 2.60 11.60
C GLU A 408 6.76 1.65 12.14
N GLN A 409 6.59 1.61 13.46
CA GLN A 409 5.62 0.73 14.12
C GLN A 409 4.19 0.91 13.60
N ALA A 410 3.43 -0.18 13.58
CA ALA A 410 2.01 -0.13 13.26
C ALA A 410 1.25 0.76 14.25
N THR A 411 0.38 1.62 13.73
CA THR A 411 -0.49 2.49 14.55
C THR A 411 -1.71 1.75 15.07
N SER A 412 -2.15 0.70 14.40
CA SER A 412 -3.36 -0.04 14.78
C SER A 412 -3.15 -1.54 14.64
N TYR A 413 -3.55 -2.30 15.67
CA TYR A 413 -3.36 -3.75 15.72
C TYR A 413 -4.29 -4.37 16.78
N VAL A 414 -4.43 -5.69 16.74
CA VAL A 414 -5.13 -6.45 17.78
C VAL A 414 -4.08 -7.16 18.63
N ARG A 415 -4.10 -6.94 19.94
CA ARG A 415 -3.25 -7.68 20.88
C ARG A 415 -3.70 -9.13 20.97
N GLU A 416 -2.81 -10.00 21.47
CA GLU A 416 -3.13 -11.41 21.72
C GLU A 416 -4.35 -11.60 22.64
N ASP A 417 -4.58 -10.67 23.56
CA ASP A 417 -5.74 -10.67 24.45
C ASP A 417 -7.05 -10.25 23.77
N GLY A 418 -7.05 -9.96 22.46
CA GLY A 418 -8.22 -9.54 21.68
C GLY A 418 -8.52 -8.04 21.74
N VAL A 419 -7.74 -7.27 22.50
CA VAL A 419 -7.93 -5.81 22.60
C VAL A 419 -7.43 -5.14 21.34
N VAL A 420 -8.27 -4.30 20.75
CA VAL A 420 -7.91 -3.47 19.60
C VAL A 420 -7.16 -2.25 20.12
N VAL A 421 -5.94 -2.03 19.62
CA VAL A 421 -5.13 -0.86 19.90
C VAL A 421 -5.14 0.06 18.69
N THR A 422 -5.33 1.36 18.90
CA THR A 422 -5.28 2.37 17.84
C THR A 422 -4.55 3.61 18.35
N ARG A 423 -3.46 3.99 17.68
CA ARG A 423 -2.59 5.10 18.04
C ARG A 423 -2.56 6.14 16.94
N PHE A 424 -2.67 7.40 17.29
CA PHE A 424 -2.74 8.49 16.31
C PHE A 424 -2.29 9.82 16.89
N GLY A 425 -2.00 10.77 16.01
CA GLY A 425 -1.56 12.11 16.33
C GLY A 425 -2.64 13.17 16.10
N ASP A 426 -2.64 14.23 16.89
CA ASP A 426 -3.52 15.39 16.67
C ASP A 426 -2.81 16.72 16.98
N ARG A 427 -3.43 17.83 16.55
CA ARG A 427 -3.00 19.21 16.75
C ARG A 427 -4.11 20.07 17.34
N GLY A 428 -3.72 21.19 17.95
CA GLY A 428 -4.66 22.23 18.37
C GLY A 428 -5.31 22.96 17.18
N ARG A 429 -6.58 23.32 17.35
CA ARG A 429 -7.44 24.10 16.43
C ARG A 429 -8.18 25.21 17.18
N ASP A 430 -8.67 26.22 16.47
CA ASP A 430 -9.39 27.35 17.10
C ASP A 430 -10.88 27.10 17.34
N ARG A 431 -11.49 26.18 16.59
CA ARG A 431 -12.94 25.89 16.66
C ARG A 431 -13.24 24.41 16.42
N HIS A 432 -14.52 24.03 16.52
CA HIS A 432 -14.97 22.69 16.19
C HIS A 432 -15.11 22.46 14.68
N ALA A 433 -14.93 21.21 14.26
CA ALA A 433 -14.99 20.79 12.85
C ALA A 433 -16.31 21.17 12.17
N LYS A 434 -17.41 21.08 12.92
CA LYS A 434 -18.77 21.30 12.43
C LYS A 434 -19.32 22.69 12.74
N ASP A 435 -18.52 23.57 13.35
CA ASP A 435 -18.90 24.96 13.62
C ASP A 435 -19.10 25.75 12.32
N ILE A 436 -20.37 25.91 11.93
CA ILE A 436 -20.81 26.73 10.80
C ILE A 436 -21.56 27.96 11.31
N GLY A 437 -20.83 29.03 11.60
CA GLY A 437 -21.44 30.34 11.86
C GLY A 437 -22.06 30.92 10.58
N TYR A 438 -23.19 31.64 10.70
CA TYR A 438 -23.64 32.57 9.67
C TYR A 438 -22.57 33.66 9.55
N TYR A 439 -21.87 33.78 8.41
CA TYR A 439 -20.87 34.84 8.20
C TYR A 439 -21.48 36.23 8.48
N ASP A 440 -21.07 36.86 9.58
CA ASP A 440 -21.44 38.23 9.94
C ASP A 440 -20.21 39.11 9.75
N PRO A 441 -20.15 39.93 8.69
CA PRO A 441 -19.00 40.76 8.39
C PRO A 441 -18.75 41.87 9.44
N ASN A 442 -19.65 42.07 10.41
CA ASN A 442 -19.51 43.07 11.48
C ASN A 442 -19.09 42.48 12.83
N ASN A 443 -18.93 41.16 12.93
CA ASN A 443 -18.57 40.49 14.17
C ASN A 443 -17.18 39.85 14.07
N ILE A 444 -16.18 40.51 14.68
CA ILE A 444 -14.79 40.03 14.75
C ILE A 444 -14.60 38.73 15.57
N TYR A 445 -15.65 38.23 16.23
CA TYR A 445 -15.65 36.94 16.93
C TYR A 445 -16.30 35.82 16.10
N ASN A 446 -16.69 36.10 14.86
CA ASN A 446 -17.22 35.15 13.88
C ASN A 446 -16.18 34.84 12.77
N SER A 447 -14.90 35.01 13.10
CA SER A 447 -13.74 34.88 12.21
C SER A 447 -12.81 33.72 12.58
N ASP A 448 -13.24 32.81 13.46
CA ASP A 448 -12.44 31.65 13.85
C ASP A 448 -12.55 30.58 12.76
N HIS A 449 -11.41 30.02 12.34
CA HIS A 449 -11.29 29.04 11.24
C HIS A 449 -10.93 27.64 11.77
N TYR A 450 -11.41 26.58 11.13
CA TYR A 450 -11.11 25.20 11.53
C TYR A 450 -9.88 24.63 10.81
N ASP A 451 -9.80 24.83 9.50
CA ASP A 451 -8.74 24.26 8.65
C ASP A 451 -7.51 25.17 8.55
N HIS A 452 -7.49 26.30 9.26
CA HIS A 452 -6.30 27.15 9.36
C HIS A 452 -5.27 26.64 10.39
N TRP A 453 -4.15 27.36 10.48
CA TRP A 453 -3.02 27.07 11.38
C TRP A 453 -2.75 28.21 12.39
N LEU A 454 -2.52 27.80 13.64
CA LEU A 454 -2.33 28.68 14.79
C LEU A 454 -0.92 29.27 14.84
N ALA A 455 -0.72 30.46 15.39
CA ALA A 455 0.65 30.87 15.70
C ALA A 455 1.32 29.86 16.65
N HIS A 456 2.60 29.57 16.41
CA HIS A 456 3.38 28.59 17.15
C HIS A 456 2.76 27.18 17.16
N TYR A 457 2.05 26.76 16.10
CA TYR A 457 1.44 25.43 16.03
C TYR A 457 2.45 24.28 16.20
N TRP A 458 3.74 24.52 15.91
CA TRP A 458 4.82 23.56 16.12
C TRP A 458 5.36 23.49 17.56
N GLU A 459 4.91 24.38 18.45
CA GLU A 459 5.35 24.42 19.84
C GLU A 459 4.21 24.03 20.76
N TYR A 460 4.33 22.85 21.38
CA TYR A 460 3.50 22.41 22.49
C TYR A 460 2.00 22.22 22.23
N ARG A 461 1.58 22.09 20.95
CA ARG A 461 0.18 22.03 20.52
C ARG A 461 -0.17 20.75 19.77
N THR A 462 0.61 19.71 19.98
CA THR A 462 0.34 18.37 19.46
C THR A 462 0.02 17.42 20.61
N ALA A 463 -0.72 16.37 20.28
CA ALA A 463 -1.06 15.29 21.19
C ALA A 463 -0.78 13.94 20.51
N ARG A 464 -0.30 13.00 21.31
CA ARG A 464 -0.19 11.57 20.97
C ARG A 464 -1.30 10.83 21.69
N ILE A 465 -2.07 10.01 20.98
CA ILE A 465 -3.25 9.33 21.53
C ILE A 465 -3.17 7.84 21.27
N GLN A 466 -3.63 7.04 22.23
CA GLN A 466 -3.80 5.60 22.15
C GLN A 466 -5.18 5.23 22.70
N PHE A 467 -5.93 4.44 21.93
CA PHE A 467 -7.10 3.71 22.39
C PHE A 467 -6.74 2.25 22.63
N GLU A 468 -7.26 1.70 23.72
CA GLU A 468 -7.32 0.27 24.01
C GLU A 468 -8.81 -0.09 24.12
N ASP A 469 -9.33 -0.75 23.09
CA ASP A 469 -10.73 -1.13 22.98
C ASP A 469 -10.94 -2.59 23.40
N TYR A 470 -11.57 -2.76 24.55
CA TYR A 470 -11.87 -4.05 25.17
C TYR A 470 -13.27 -4.58 24.80
N VAL A 471 -14.01 -3.87 23.95
CA VAL A 471 -15.36 -4.26 23.50
C VAL A 471 -15.39 -5.59 22.75
N PRO A 472 -14.42 -5.92 21.89
CA PRO A 472 -14.32 -7.27 21.30
C PRO A 472 -14.23 -8.39 22.35
N ASN A 473 -13.71 -8.09 23.55
CA ASN A 473 -13.58 -9.04 24.66
C ASN A 473 -14.84 -9.12 25.54
N GLY A 474 -15.95 -8.53 25.09
CA GLY A 474 -17.20 -8.49 25.83
C GLY A 474 -17.23 -7.47 26.98
N GLN A 475 -16.25 -6.58 27.08
CA GLN A 475 -16.26 -5.50 28.06
C GLN A 475 -16.84 -4.22 27.47
N SER A 476 -17.68 -3.51 28.20
CA SER A 476 -18.09 -2.17 27.78
C SER A 476 -17.03 -1.14 28.19
N LEU A 477 -15.86 -1.15 27.52
CA LEU A 477 -14.72 -0.32 27.88
C LEU A 477 -13.83 0.01 26.67
N ILE A 478 -13.59 1.30 26.46
CA ILE A 478 -12.45 1.83 25.70
C ILE A 478 -11.64 2.70 26.65
N ARG A 479 -10.35 2.40 26.78
CA ARG A 479 -9.42 3.24 27.52
C ARG A 479 -8.65 4.14 26.56
N ALA A 480 -8.86 5.44 26.67
CA ALA A 480 -8.11 6.43 25.91
C ALA A 480 -6.99 7.02 26.77
N THR A 481 -5.75 6.82 26.32
CA THR A 481 -4.55 7.41 26.89
C THR A 481 -4.01 8.47 25.94
N TYR A 482 -3.64 9.65 26.44
CA TYR A 482 -3.05 10.67 25.60
C TYR A 482 -1.95 11.46 26.29
N ILE A 483 -0.95 11.85 25.52
CA ILE A 483 0.21 12.63 25.94
C ILE A 483 0.17 13.96 25.21
N THR A 484 0.20 15.05 25.97
CA THR A 484 0.29 16.41 25.42
C THR A 484 1.66 17.00 25.70
N GLU A 485 2.13 17.85 24.80
CA GLU A 485 3.43 18.51 24.90
C GLU A 485 3.46 19.65 25.95
N SER A 486 2.30 20.06 26.46
CA SER A 486 2.17 20.98 27.59
C SER A 486 0.98 20.66 28.47
N ARG A 487 0.99 21.17 29.70
CA ARG A 487 0.01 20.84 30.73
C ARG A 487 -1.37 21.40 30.40
N LEU A 488 -2.36 20.53 30.40
CA LEU A 488 -3.77 20.92 30.31
C LEU A 488 -4.29 21.50 31.63
N GLY A 489 -4.99 22.62 31.52
CA GLY A 489 -5.80 23.20 32.58
C GLY A 489 -7.14 22.49 32.70
N VAL A 490 -7.90 22.46 31.60
CA VAL A 490 -9.11 21.63 31.47
C VAL A 490 -8.78 20.42 30.61
N LYS A 491 -9.15 19.23 31.08
CA LYS A 491 -8.79 17.94 30.48
C LYS A 491 -10.03 17.34 29.81
N GLU A 492 -10.59 18.09 28.87
CA GLU A 492 -11.80 17.67 28.18
C GLU A 492 -11.47 16.62 27.13
N PHE A 493 -12.27 15.57 27.13
CA PHE A 493 -12.30 14.54 26.11
C PHE A 493 -13.77 14.39 25.74
N ARG A 494 -14.15 14.69 24.51
CA ARG A 494 -15.56 14.79 24.11
C ARG A 494 -15.92 13.63 23.21
N VAL A 495 -17.04 12.96 23.47
CA VAL A 495 -17.50 11.78 22.72
C VAL A 495 -19.02 11.83 22.51
N TRP A 496 -19.46 11.20 21.43
CA TRP A 496 -20.85 11.10 20.98
C TRP A 496 -21.40 12.47 20.54
N PHE A 497 -21.29 12.77 19.25
CA PHE A 497 -21.71 14.05 18.71
C PHE A 497 -23.23 14.25 18.80
N ASN A 498 -23.64 15.40 19.33
CA ASN A 498 -25.04 15.79 19.49
C ASN A 498 -25.43 16.84 18.43
N GLY A 499 -24.72 17.97 18.36
CA GLY A 499 -24.95 18.96 17.30
C GLY A 499 -26.36 19.60 17.23
N THR A 500 -27.22 19.46 18.25
CA THR A 500 -28.63 19.93 18.20
C THR A 500 -28.80 21.39 18.55
N THR A 501 -28.07 21.92 19.53
CA THR A 501 -28.16 23.34 19.94
C THR A 501 -26.97 24.17 19.49
N THR A 502 -25.77 23.58 19.50
CA THR A 502 -24.56 24.16 18.92
C THR A 502 -23.82 23.09 18.14
N THR A 503 -23.04 23.56 17.18
CA THR A 503 -22.27 22.77 16.23
C THR A 503 -21.03 22.09 16.82
N GLY A 504 -20.67 22.40 18.07
CA GLY A 504 -19.61 21.75 18.86
C GLY A 504 -20.14 20.92 20.04
N GLN A 505 -21.43 20.61 20.06
CA GLN A 505 -22.07 19.93 21.20
C GLN A 505 -21.88 18.41 21.11
N PHE A 506 -21.35 17.82 22.18
CA PHE A 506 -21.26 16.38 22.40
C PHE A 506 -22.16 15.96 23.58
N HIS A 507 -22.64 14.72 23.58
CA HIS A 507 -23.48 14.19 24.66
C HIS A 507 -22.69 13.89 25.93
N PHE A 508 -21.39 13.60 25.81
CA PHE A 508 -20.57 13.23 26.95
C PHE A 508 -19.16 13.85 26.87
N ASN A 509 -18.71 14.37 28.01
CA ASN A 509 -17.39 14.98 28.18
C ASN A 509 -16.74 14.39 29.44
N PRO A 510 -16.24 13.14 29.38
CA PRO A 510 -15.60 12.51 30.51
C PRO A 510 -14.37 13.29 30.98
N ALA A 511 -14.22 13.41 32.29
CA ALA A 511 -13.08 14.10 32.88
C ALA A 511 -11.84 13.20 32.85
N ALA A 512 -10.87 13.51 32.01
CA ALA A 512 -9.62 12.77 31.97
C ALA A 512 -8.76 13.05 33.22
N VAL A 513 -8.04 12.02 33.67
CA VAL A 513 -7.15 12.08 34.84
C VAL A 513 -5.72 12.23 34.36
N GLN A 514 -4.97 13.16 34.97
CA GLN A 514 -3.52 13.24 34.71
C GLN A 514 -2.85 12.15 35.54
N ILE A 515 -2.11 11.26 34.90
CA ILE A 515 -1.48 10.12 35.56
C ILE A 515 0.02 10.28 35.72
N ASP A 516 0.69 11.04 34.84
CA ASP A 516 2.14 11.25 34.95
C ASP A 516 2.63 12.51 34.17
N SER A 517 3.90 12.86 34.34
CA SER A 517 4.63 13.88 33.56
C SER A 517 6.11 13.52 33.41
N GLY A 518 6.73 13.90 32.29
CA GLY A 518 8.13 13.63 32.01
C GLY A 518 8.42 13.58 30.52
N THR A 519 9.20 12.61 30.09
CA THR A 519 9.42 12.25 28.69
C THR A 519 8.96 10.82 28.47
N PHE A 520 8.23 10.58 27.39
CA PHE A 520 7.68 9.27 27.05
C PHE A 520 8.14 8.81 25.68
N ASN A 521 8.48 7.52 25.56
CA ASN A 521 8.78 6.90 24.27
C ASN A 521 7.51 6.73 23.41
N ASP A 522 7.64 6.10 22.26
CA ASP A 522 6.54 5.93 21.32
C ASP A 522 5.55 4.83 21.72
N ASN A 523 5.84 4.07 22.77
CA ASN A 523 4.93 3.12 23.41
C ASN A 523 4.18 3.73 24.61
N PHE A 524 4.23 5.07 24.75
CA PHE A 524 3.63 5.80 25.86
C PHE A 524 4.24 5.46 27.23
N GLU A 525 5.42 4.85 27.25
CA GLU A 525 6.14 4.48 28.47
C GLU A 525 7.06 5.62 28.89
N LYS A 526 7.16 5.85 30.19
CA LYS A 526 7.99 6.92 30.72
C LYS A 526 9.45 6.52 30.71
N ILE A 527 10.26 7.27 29.97
CA ILE A 527 11.72 7.08 29.90
C ILE A 527 12.49 8.08 30.75
N SER A 528 11.87 9.20 31.11
CA SER A 528 12.47 10.17 32.03
C SER A 528 11.42 10.91 32.86
N SER A 529 11.78 11.25 34.09
CA SER A 529 11.01 12.17 34.95
C SER A 529 11.21 13.65 34.60
N SER A 530 12.24 13.97 33.82
CA SER A 530 12.42 15.28 33.20
C SER A 530 11.70 15.34 31.85
N GLY A 531 11.29 16.55 31.43
CA GLY A 531 10.58 16.78 30.18
C GLY A 531 9.33 17.64 30.40
N HIS A 532 8.70 18.04 29.29
CA HIS A 532 7.51 18.90 29.28
C HIS A 532 6.23 18.15 28.90
N GLN A 533 6.29 16.83 28.72
CA GLN A 533 5.12 16.04 28.34
C GLN A 533 4.28 15.64 29.56
N TYR A 534 2.96 15.55 29.35
CA TYR A 534 1.99 15.20 30.38
C TYR A 534 1.07 14.09 29.87
N LYS A 535 0.93 13.02 30.66
CA LYS A 535 0.14 11.83 30.30
C LYS A 535 -1.20 11.83 31.04
N TYR A 536 -2.26 11.55 30.30
CA TYR A 536 -3.64 11.53 30.76
C TYR A 536 -4.31 10.21 30.37
N THR A 537 -5.34 9.81 31.12
CA THR A 537 -6.19 8.67 30.78
C THR A 537 -7.67 8.99 31.03
N VAL A 538 -8.54 8.37 30.24
CA VAL A 538 -9.98 8.41 30.40
C VAL A 538 -10.59 7.09 29.96
N ASP A 539 -11.50 6.55 30.77
CA ASP A 539 -12.25 5.34 30.45
C ASP A 539 -13.63 5.74 29.90
N ILE A 540 -13.97 5.22 28.73
CA ILE A 540 -15.27 5.38 28.07
C ILE A 540 -15.97 4.03 28.22
N THR A 541 -17.04 4.00 29.00
CA THR A 541 -17.68 2.73 29.39
C THR A 541 -19.09 2.54 28.84
N GLU A 542 -19.65 3.56 28.19
CA GLU A 542 -21.04 3.55 27.75
C GLU A 542 -21.25 4.64 26.68
N ARG A 543 -22.22 4.40 25.79
CA ARG A 543 -22.68 5.40 24.81
C ARG A 543 -23.79 6.23 25.41
N TRP A 544 -23.63 7.55 25.37
CA TRP A 544 -24.62 8.51 25.88
C TRP A 544 -25.52 8.99 24.74
N LYS A 545 -26.83 8.99 24.97
CA LYS A 545 -27.84 9.42 23.97
C LYS A 545 -28.70 10.58 24.47
N ASN A 546 -29.64 11.07 23.66
CA ASN A 546 -30.46 12.30 23.80
C ASN A 546 -31.37 12.42 25.04
N VAL A 547 -31.12 11.68 26.12
CA VAL A 547 -31.63 11.97 27.46
C VAL A 547 -30.47 11.78 28.44
N ALA A 548 -30.31 12.68 29.41
CA ALA A 548 -29.26 12.61 30.45
C ALA A 548 -29.33 11.36 31.36
N THR A 549 -30.04 10.31 30.94
CA THR A 549 -30.36 9.07 31.65
C THR A 549 -30.36 7.82 30.75
N PHE A 550 -30.00 7.90 29.45
CA PHE A 550 -29.93 6.72 28.58
C PHE A 550 -28.48 6.46 28.17
N ASN A 551 -27.92 5.48 28.86
CA ASN A 551 -26.59 4.96 28.61
C ASN A 551 -26.76 3.50 28.20
N GLU A 552 -26.14 3.13 27.08
CA GLU A 552 -26.08 1.73 26.67
C GLU A 552 -24.63 1.23 26.71
N PRO A 553 -24.42 -0.07 26.96
CA PRO A 553 -23.10 -0.66 26.80
C PRO A 553 -22.56 -0.44 25.39
N LEU A 554 -21.26 -0.23 25.29
CA LEU A 554 -20.53 -0.18 24.03
C LEU A 554 -20.66 -1.55 23.32
N ALA A 555 -20.77 -1.51 22.00
CA ALA A 555 -20.80 -2.71 21.17
C ALA A 555 -19.93 -2.52 19.92
N VAL A 556 -19.40 -3.63 19.39
CA VAL A 556 -18.66 -3.66 18.13
C VAL A 556 -19.53 -3.10 17.00
N GLY A 557 -18.92 -2.28 16.14
CA GLY A 557 -19.57 -1.61 15.02
C GLY A 557 -20.28 -0.30 15.39
N MET A 558 -20.25 0.12 16.66
CA MET A 558 -20.75 1.45 17.03
C MET A 558 -19.79 2.55 16.58
N ASN A 559 -20.35 3.59 15.97
CA ASN A 559 -19.63 4.81 15.62
C ASN A 559 -19.46 5.70 16.85
N MET A 560 -18.22 6.08 17.15
CA MET A 560 -17.86 7.03 18.21
C MET A 560 -17.17 8.24 17.58
N GLU A 561 -17.91 9.32 17.37
CA GLU A 561 -17.28 10.60 17.04
C GLU A 561 -16.70 11.23 18.31
N PHE A 562 -15.47 11.72 18.22
CA PHE A 562 -14.78 12.28 19.38
C PHE A 562 -13.85 13.44 19.00
N GLU A 563 -13.52 14.24 20.01
CA GLU A 563 -12.60 15.37 19.92
C GLU A 563 -11.85 15.54 21.25
N ILE A 564 -10.58 15.94 21.16
CA ILE A 564 -9.72 16.18 22.34
C ILE A 564 -9.36 17.66 22.40
N SER A 565 -9.80 18.35 23.45
CA SER A 565 -9.43 19.75 23.66
C SER A 565 -8.05 19.86 24.32
N GLN A 566 -7.19 20.71 23.78
CA GLN A 566 -5.89 21.03 24.35
C GLN A 566 -5.92 22.38 25.07
N PHE A 567 -6.66 22.49 26.19
CA PHE A 567 -6.75 23.75 26.94
C PHE A 567 -5.53 23.94 27.85
N LEU A 568 -4.50 24.63 27.35
CA LEU A 568 -3.20 24.80 28.01
C LEU A 568 -3.28 25.80 29.19
N ILE A 569 -2.75 25.42 30.36
CA ILE A 569 -2.82 26.28 31.56
C ILE A 569 -1.88 27.50 31.48
N ASN A 570 -0.70 27.30 30.90
CA ASN A 570 0.36 28.29 30.68
C ASN A 570 1.12 27.94 29.38
N PRO A 571 0.58 28.26 28.19
CA PRO A 571 1.26 27.97 26.93
C PRO A 571 2.64 28.63 26.93
N PRO A 572 3.74 27.89 26.68
CA PRO A 572 5.10 28.46 26.72
C PRO A 572 5.37 29.48 25.60
N ALA A 573 4.57 29.45 24.53
CA ALA A 573 4.62 30.38 23.42
C ALA A 573 3.19 30.64 22.90
N GLY A 574 2.93 31.83 22.35
CA GLY A 574 1.59 32.31 21.98
C GLY A 574 0.70 32.68 23.19
N THR A 575 -0.43 33.35 22.93
CA THR A 575 -1.30 33.91 24.00
C THR A 575 -2.60 33.14 24.23
N ARG A 576 -3.06 32.33 23.26
CA ARG A 576 -4.30 31.55 23.37
C ARG A 576 -4.12 30.35 24.29
N LYS A 577 -5.13 30.11 25.13
CA LYS A 577 -5.15 29.00 26.11
C LYS A 577 -6.09 27.87 25.70
N ASN A 578 -7.15 28.17 24.96
CA ASN A 578 -8.18 27.20 24.62
C ASN A 578 -8.05 26.79 23.16
N TYR A 579 -7.63 25.54 22.93
CA TYR A 579 -7.55 24.93 21.61
C TYR A 579 -8.44 23.69 21.57
N TYR A 580 -9.24 23.56 20.52
CA TYR A 580 -10.01 22.35 20.23
C TYR A 580 -9.14 21.37 19.43
N GLY A 581 -9.62 20.13 19.26
CA GLY A 581 -8.93 19.09 18.50
C GLY A 581 -9.48 18.92 17.10
N THR A 582 -8.92 17.96 16.38
CA THR A 582 -9.56 17.42 15.17
C THR A 582 -10.76 16.59 15.58
N GLY A 583 -11.88 16.74 14.87
CA GLY A 583 -12.99 15.79 14.98
C GLY A 583 -12.62 14.49 14.30
N PHE A 584 -12.72 13.36 15.01
CA PHE A 584 -12.39 12.03 14.51
C PHE A 584 -13.58 11.09 14.65
N LEU A 585 -13.56 10.01 13.86
CA LEU A 585 -14.49 8.89 14.00
C LEU A 585 -13.72 7.61 14.30
N TYR A 586 -14.12 6.92 15.36
CA TYR A 586 -13.67 5.58 15.70
C TYR A 586 -14.83 4.59 15.57
N VAL A 587 -14.62 3.48 14.88
CA VAL A 587 -15.61 2.39 14.80
C VAL A 587 -15.22 1.33 15.80
N ILE A 588 -16.00 1.16 16.85
CA ILE A 588 -15.69 0.28 17.98
C ILE A 588 -15.44 -1.15 17.50
N GLY A 589 -14.35 -1.75 17.94
CA GLY A 589 -13.86 -3.07 17.54
C GLY A 589 -13.13 -3.11 16.20
N THR A 590 -12.95 -1.98 15.53
CA THR A 590 -12.18 -1.89 14.28
C THR A 590 -10.85 -1.17 14.53
N PRO A 591 -9.70 -1.75 14.17
CA PRO A 591 -8.42 -1.05 14.27
C PRO A 591 -8.39 0.19 13.36
N GLY A 592 -7.91 1.32 13.88
CA GLY A 592 -7.72 2.55 13.09
C GLY A 592 -8.84 3.58 13.24
N LEU A 593 -8.61 4.75 12.64
CA LEU A 593 -9.59 5.83 12.56
C LEU A 593 -10.25 5.82 11.18
N ALA A 594 -11.53 6.18 11.13
CA ALA A 594 -12.27 6.25 9.88
C ALA A 594 -12.39 7.70 9.39
N PRO A 595 -12.00 8.00 8.14
CA PRO A 595 -12.49 9.19 7.43
C PRO A 595 -14.02 9.16 7.43
N PHE A 596 -14.65 10.28 7.78
CA PHE A 596 -16.10 10.28 8.02
C PHE A 596 -16.85 11.40 7.31
N GLU A 597 -18.14 11.13 7.12
CA GLU A 597 -19.16 12.07 6.72
C GLU A 597 -20.29 12.13 7.76
N TRP A 598 -21.17 13.12 7.64
CA TRP A 598 -22.22 13.44 8.58
C TRP A 598 -23.35 14.14 7.84
N GLN A 599 -24.58 13.66 8.05
CA GLN A 599 -25.77 14.28 7.48
C GLN A 599 -26.38 15.28 8.48
N ARG A 600 -26.34 16.57 8.12
CA ARG A 600 -26.88 17.64 8.98
C ARG A 600 -28.39 17.48 9.18
N GLY A 601 -28.82 17.51 10.44
CA GLY A 601 -30.24 17.48 10.81
C GLY A 601 -30.91 16.11 10.66
N VAL A 602 -30.13 15.07 10.33
CA VAL A 602 -30.57 13.69 10.35
C VAL A 602 -30.03 13.07 11.62
N SER A 603 -30.92 12.80 12.58
CA SER A 603 -30.60 11.94 13.71
C SER A 603 -30.88 10.50 13.34
N ASP A 604 -30.01 9.59 13.75
CA ASP A 604 -30.29 8.17 13.65
C ASP A 604 -31.54 7.81 14.49
N SER A 605 -32.05 6.59 14.34
CA SER A 605 -33.18 6.10 15.15
C SER A 605 -32.92 6.13 16.67
N LEU A 606 -31.67 6.43 17.07
CA LEU A 606 -31.18 6.46 18.43
C LEU A 606 -31.00 7.90 18.95
N GLY A 607 -31.29 8.91 18.13
CA GLY A 607 -31.23 10.33 18.49
C GLY A 607 -29.81 10.91 18.58
N THR A 608 -28.82 10.24 17.97
CA THR A 608 -27.42 10.72 17.88
C THR A 608 -27.11 11.21 16.47
N ASN A 609 -26.09 12.05 16.35
CA ASN A 609 -25.66 12.67 15.09
C ASN A 609 -24.18 12.36 14.79
N ASP A 610 -23.65 11.26 15.34
CA ASP A 610 -22.29 10.79 15.06
C ASP A 610 -22.05 10.60 13.56
N GLY A 611 -20.83 10.88 13.12
CA GLY A 611 -20.41 10.61 11.76
C GLY A 611 -20.53 9.15 11.35
N THR A 612 -20.59 8.92 10.05
CA THR A 612 -20.51 7.60 9.41
C THR A 612 -19.22 7.51 8.61
N PRO A 613 -18.54 6.35 8.59
CA PRO A 613 -17.38 6.16 7.73
C PRO A 613 -17.71 6.48 6.26
N ILE A 614 -16.79 7.15 5.57
CA ILE A 614 -16.90 7.37 4.13
C ILE A 614 -16.76 6.01 3.43
N PRO A 615 -17.65 5.66 2.48
CA PRO A 615 -17.51 4.43 1.70
C PRO A 615 -16.22 4.39 0.88
N ALA A 616 -15.75 3.20 0.49
CA ALA A 616 -14.51 3.03 -0.27
C ALA A 616 -14.41 3.93 -1.51
N ALA A 617 -15.50 4.09 -2.28
CA ALA A 617 -15.56 4.98 -3.44
C ALA A 617 -15.30 6.47 -3.13
N GLY A 618 -15.40 6.87 -1.85
CA GLY A 618 -15.07 8.20 -1.36
C GLY A 618 -13.62 8.38 -0.88
N LEU A 619 -12.88 7.29 -0.69
CA LEU A 619 -11.56 7.25 -0.05
C LEU A 619 -10.41 7.43 -1.05
N LEU A 620 -10.28 8.62 -1.64
CA LEU A 620 -9.25 8.87 -2.67
C LEU A 620 -7.82 8.57 -2.22
N GLY A 621 -7.50 8.74 -0.94
CA GLY A 621 -6.19 8.44 -0.36
C GLY A 621 -6.18 7.25 0.61
N GLY A 622 -7.14 6.32 0.50
CA GLY A 622 -7.32 5.26 1.49
C GLY A 622 -7.62 5.82 2.88
N ASP A 623 -7.00 5.28 3.92
CA ASP A 623 -7.14 5.71 5.31
C ASP A 623 -6.53 7.10 5.59
N THR A 624 -5.66 7.58 4.69
CA THR A 624 -5.13 8.96 4.78
C THR A 624 -6.15 10.02 4.36
N THR A 625 -7.27 9.59 3.75
CA THR A 625 -8.33 10.46 3.25
C THR A 625 -8.86 11.36 4.36
N LEU A 626 -8.91 12.65 4.10
CA LEU A 626 -9.55 13.62 4.97
C LEU A 626 -11.07 13.43 4.92
N GLY A 627 -11.70 13.35 6.10
CA GLY A 627 -13.16 13.41 6.24
C GLY A 627 -13.79 14.60 5.51
N TYR A 628 -15.10 14.50 5.25
CA TYR A 628 -15.82 15.51 4.48
C TYR A 628 -15.71 16.91 5.11
N ASN A 629 -15.64 17.94 4.28
CA ASN A 629 -15.38 19.31 4.72
C ASN A 629 -16.64 19.99 5.31
N TYR A 630 -16.93 19.71 6.59
CA TYR A 630 -18.05 20.34 7.32
C TYR A 630 -17.76 21.76 7.81
N SER A 631 -16.49 22.18 7.85
CA SER A 631 -16.11 23.54 8.19
C SER A 631 -16.52 24.55 7.09
N GLU A 632 -16.76 24.03 5.87
CA GLU A 632 -16.96 24.76 4.63
C GLU A 632 -15.77 25.70 4.34
N GLU A 633 -14.55 25.23 4.63
CA GLU A 633 -13.29 25.95 4.39
C GLU A 633 -12.44 25.22 3.33
N PRO A 634 -12.91 25.09 2.08
CA PRO A 634 -12.23 24.32 1.05
C PRO A 634 -10.82 24.83 0.73
N ALA A 635 -10.48 26.09 1.04
CA ALA A 635 -9.15 26.63 0.83
C ALA A 635 -8.08 25.98 1.72
N GLY A 636 -8.46 25.48 2.90
CA GLY A 636 -7.55 24.83 3.85
C GLY A 636 -7.34 23.34 3.61
N ARG A 637 -7.91 22.76 2.54
CA ARG A 637 -7.96 21.30 2.39
C ARG A 637 -6.62 20.66 2.07
N PHE A 638 -5.74 21.35 1.36
CA PHE A 638 -4.44 20.80 0.97
C PHE A 638 -3.35 20.94 2.04
N ILE A 639 -3.68 21.54 3.19
CA ILE A 639 -2.74 21.79 4.29
C ILE A 639 -3.11 21.02 5.56
N GLN A 640 -3.94 19.96 5.47
CA GLN A 640 -4.34 19.15 6.62
C GLN A 640 -3.51 17.86 6.74
N MET A 641 -3.38 17.39 7.98
CA MET A 641 -2.80 16.09 8.33
C MET A 641 -3.69 14.95 7.82
N ALA A 642 -3.10 13.87 7.34
CA ALA A 642 -3.80 12.61 7.06
C ALA A 642 -4.68 12.16 8.25
N THR A 643 -5.85 11.57 7.98
CA THR A 643 -6.77 11.15 9.05
C THR A 643 -6.19 10.05 9.94
N ASN A 644 -5.39 9.15 9.37
CA ASN A 644 -4.68 8.08 10.08
C ASN A 644 -3.28 8.48 10.58
N LEU A 645 -2.97 9.79 10.70
CA LEU A 645 -1.63 10.26 11.09
C LEU A 645 -1.12 9.55 12.35
N SER A 646 0.08 8.96 12.27
CA SER A 646 0.69 8.26 13.39
C SER A 646 0.97 9.21 14.56
N HIS A 647 0.86 8.69 15.78
CA HIS A 647 1.17 9.43 17.00
C HIS A 647 2.62 9.91 17.05
N VAL A 648 3.56 9.22 16.39
CA VAL A 648 4.97 9.66 16.34
C VAL A 648 5.20 10.78 15.32
N ASN A 649 4.28 10.95 14.36
CA ASN A 649 4.44 11.86 13.23
C ASN A 649 3.73 13.21 13.40
N ALA A 650 2.86 13.40 14.40
CA ALA A 650 2.24 14.70 14.68
C ALA A 650 3.24 15.84 14.87
N GLN A 651 4.26 15.63 15.69
CA GLN A 651 5.27 16.66 15.97
C GLN A 651 6.23 16.90 14.79
N PRO A 652 6.77 15.86 14.12
CA PRO A 652 7.49 16.02 12.86
C PRO A 652 6.70 16.78 11.79
N PHE A 653 5.41 16.44 11.58
CA PHE A 653 4.56 17.08 10.58
C PHE A 653 4.48 18.59 10.78
N VAL A 654 4.22 19.06 12.01
CA VAL A 654 4.13 20.49 12.29
C VAL A 654 5.48 21.21 12.21
N ARG A 655 6.59 20.54 12.52
CA ARG A 655 7.92 21.13 12.32
C ARG A 655 8.29 21.20 10.83
N GLY A 656 7.92 20.21 10.04
CA GLY A 656 8.07 20.22 8.59
C GLY A 656 7.27 21.34 7.93
N ARG A 657 6.04 21.55 8.38
CA ARG A 657 5.22 22.68 7.95
C ARG A 657 5.89 24.02 8.25
N ARG A 658 6.54 24.15 9.41
CA ARG A 658 7.30 25.36 9.76
C ARG A 658 8.39 25.65 8.73
N ILE A 659 9.14 24.62 8.33
CA ILE A 659 10.20 24.72 7.32
C ILE A 659 9.62 25.18 5.98
N HIS A 660 8.51 24.57 5.55
CA HIS A 660 7.82 24.90 4.30
C HIS A 660 7.44 26.40 4.19
N HIS A 661 7.13 27.04 5.32
CA HIS A 661 6.66 28.42 5.43
C HIS A 661 7.76 29.42 5.87
N THR A 662 8.99 28.96 6.13
CA THR A 662 10.09 29.82 6.57
C THR A 662 10.87 30.35 5.36
N SER A 663 11.12 31.68 5.32
CA SER A 663 12.06 32.28 4.38
C SER A 663 13.50 31.91 4.75
N PHE A 664 14.24 31.34 3.81
CA PHE A 664 15.66 31.01 3.99
C PHE A 664 16.59 32.21 3.79
N VAL A 665 16.05 33.36 3.36
CA VAL A 665 16.78 34.63 3.32
C VAL A 665 16.69 35.33 4.68
N THR A 666 15.49 35.43 5.25
CA THR A 666 15.22 36.29 6.42
C THR A 666 14.91 35.53 7.71
N GLY A 667 14.57 34.23 7.62
CA GLY A 667 14.04 33.44 8.73
C GLY A 667 12.59 33.77 9.10
N ILE A 668 11.92 34.69 8.40
CA ILE A 668 10.53 35.08 8.68
C ILE A 668 9.60 33.93 8.24
N HIS A 669 8.60 33.65 9.08
CA HIS A 669 7.52 32.72 8.78
C HIS A 669 6.37 33.48 8.10
N ASP A 670 5.93 33.05 6.92
CA ASP A 670 5.03 33.82 6.06
C ASP A 670 3.53 33.75 6.43
N GLU A 671 3.19 32.98 7.46
CA GLU A 671 1.86 32.99 8.07
C GLU A 671 1.74 34.10 9.14
N ARG A 672 1.01 33.84 10.24
CA ARG A 672 0.71 34.89 11.24
C ARG A 672 1.96 35.61 11.75
N ASN A 673 1.86 36.93 11.90
CA ASN A 673 2.98 37.82 12.25
C ASN A 673 3.49 37.68 13.69
N ASP A 674 2.75 36.99 14.56
CA ASP A 674 3.17 36.64 15.92
C ASP A 674 4.08 35.41 15.98
N ASN A 675 4.30 34.74 14.83
CA ASN A 675 5.32 33.70 14.71
C ASN A 675 6.75 34.29 14.78
N PRO A 676 7.67 33.67 15.54
CA PRO A 676 9.02 34.18 15.71
C PRO A 676 9.88 33.95 14.47
N VAL A 677 10.80 34.87 14.21
CA VAL A 677 11.87 34.68 13.22
C VAL A 677 12.74 33.49 13.62
N TRP A 678 12.91 32.55 12.70
CA TRP A 678 13.78 31.39 12.89
C TRP A 678 15.20 31.71 12.42
N SER A 679 15.98 32.34 13.30
CA SER A 679 17.32 32.85 12.95
C SER A 679 18.29 31.77 12.47
N GLN A 680 18.08 30.49 12.84
CA GLN A 680 18.88 29.38 12.36
C GLN A 680 18.71 29.11 10.86
N GLN A 681 17.57 29.44 10.25
CA GLN A 681 17.34 29.26 8.82
C GLN A 681 17.63 30.53 7.99
N ALA A 682 17.76 31.68 8.66
CA ALA A 682 18.06 32.94 8.00
C ALA A 682 19.46 32.93 7.36
N GLY A 683 19.54 33.32 6.09
CA GLY A 683 20.78 33.40 5.33
C GLY A 683 21.31 32.07 4.79
N LYS A 684 20.48 31.01 4.77
CA LYS A 684 20.80 29.72 4.13
C LYS A 684 20.42 29.66 2.65
N ALA A 685 19.63 30.62 2.16
CA ALA A 685 19.51 30.75 0.73
C ALA A 685 20.90 31.09 0.17
N GLY A 686 21.32 30.38 -0.86
CA GLY A 686 22.56 30.59 -1.58
C GLY A 686 22.58 31.91 -2.33
N ASN A 687 23.60 32.13 -3.16
CA ASN A 687 23.72 33.41 -3.83
C ASN A 687 22.56 33.66 -4.78
N HIS A 688 22.16 32.64 -5.55
CA HIS A 688 21.05 32.71 -6.50
C HIS A 688 19.90 31.79 -6.02
N TYR A 689 18.67 32.18 -6.33
CA TYR A 689 17.45 31.41 -6.05
C TYR A 689 16.28 31.91 -6.91
N VAL A 690 15.21 31.15 -7.01
CA VAL A 690 13.94 31.58 -7.62
C VAL A 690 13.07 32.28 -6.57
N ASN A 691 12.84 31.61 -5.44
CA ASN A 691 12.02 32.13 -4.34
C ASN A 691 12.59 31.78 -2.97
N GLU A 692 12.19 32.50 -1.91
CA GLU A 692 12.83 32.35 -0.59
C GLU A 692 12.19 31.30 0.34
N SER A 693 11.02 30.75 -0.02
CA SER A 693 10.33 29.69 0.73
C SER A 693 9.48 28.81 -0.18
N CYS A 694 9.17 27.59 0.26
CA CYS A 694 8.35 26.64 -0.51
C CYS A 694 6.93 27.18 -0.74
N ALA A 695 6.33 27.75 0.31
CA ALA A 695 4.96 28.26 0.30
C ALA A 695 4.73 29.43 -0.67
N LYS A 696 5.77 30.18 -1.05
CA LYS A 696 5.64 31.26 -2.04
C LYS A 696 5.37 30.76 -3.46
N CYS A 697 5.84 29.55 -3.78
CA CYS A 697 5.52 28.86 -5.02
C CYS A 697 4.23 28.04 -4.86
N HIS A 698 4.12 27.26 -3.78
CA HIS A 698 3.00 26.33 -3.54
C HIS A 698 1.89 26.96 -2.69
N VAL A 699 0.98 27.70 -3.34
CA VAL A 699 -0.11 28.43 -2.66
C VAL A 699 -0.99 27.46 -1.86
N ARG A 700 -0.86 27.48 -0.52
CA ARG A 700 -1.52 26.54 0.41
C ARG A 700 -1.32 25.06 0.00
N ASN A 701 -0.09 24.69 -0.36
CA ASN A 701 0.28 23.39 -0.94
C ASN A 701 -0.39 23.06 -2.30
N GLY A 702 -1.21 23.96 -2.83
CA GLY A 702 -1.78 23.87 -4.16
C GLY A 702 -0.81 24.40 -5.23
N ARG A 703 -1.32 24.43 -6.46
CA ARG A 703 -0.57 24.94 -7.61
C ARG A 703 -0.39 26.46 -7.52
N ALA A 704 0.62 27.01 -8.18
CA ALA A 704 0.74 28.47 -8.29
C ALA A 704 -0.40 29.08 -9.14
N LEU A 705 -0.72 30.36 -8.91
CA LEU A 705 -1.62 31.14 -9.77
C LEU A 705 -0.85 31.73 -10.95
N VAL A 706 -1.46 31.71 -12.13
CA VAL A 706 -1.00 32.37 -13.36
C VAL A 706 -0.79 33.88 -13.10
N ALA A 707 0.37 34.39 -13.48
CA ALA A 707 0.71 35.80 -13.37
C ALA A 707 -0.08 36.63 -14.40
N ASP A 708 -0.27 37.92 -14.09
CA ASP A 708 -0.82 38.86 -15.07
C ASP A 708 0.18 39.13 -16.20
N VAL A 709 -0.31 39.59 -17.35
CA VAL A 709 0.56 40.04 -18.45
C VAL A 709 1.45 41.18 -17.97
N GLY A 710 2.76 41.05 -18.20
CA GLY A 710 3.81 41.93 -17.70
C GLY A 710 4.31 41.57 -16.30
N GLY A 711 3.64 40.65 -15.60
CA GLY A 711 4.03 40.15 -14.28
C GLY A 711 5.24 39.23 -14.34
N SER A 712 5.96 39.15 -13.21
CA SER A 712 7.05 38.19 -13.00
C SER A 712 6.52 36.77 -12.95
N LEU A 713 7.29 35.82 -13.48
CA LEU A 713 7.01 34.38 -13.42
C LEU A 713 7.86 33.69 -12.35
N ASP A 714 7.91 34.26 -11.16
CA ASP A 714 8.69 33.81 -9.99
C ASP A 714 8.09 32.62 -9.22
N LYS A 715 6.97 32.07 -9.72
CA LYS A 715 6.33 30.82 -9.28
C LYS A 715 6.37 29.72 -10.36
N TRP A 716 7.10 30.00 -11.44
CA TRP A 716 7.47 29.04 -12.46
C TRP A 716 8.93 28.73 -12.25
N VAL A 717 9.26 27.46 -12.44
CA VAL A 717 10.64 27.04 -12.64
C VAL A 717 10.86 27.01 -14.15
N PHE A 718 11.86 27.76 -14.61
CA PHE A 718 12.35 27.66 -15.98
C PHE A 718 13.59 26.78 -15.96
N LYS A 719 13.40 25.50 -16.28
CA LYS A 719 14.52 24.60 -16.57
C LYS A 719 15.16 25.07 -17.87
N VAL A 720 16.47 25.19 -17.92
CA VAL A 720 17.22 25.72 -19.07
C VAL A 720 18.32 24.77 -19.47
N GLY A 721 18.69 24.80 -20.76
CA GLY A 721 19.80 24.02 -21.26
C GLY A 721 20.40 24.59 -22.54
N ASP A 722 21.60 24.09 -22.87
CA ASP A 722 22.31 24.39 -24.10
C ASP A 722 21.59 23.80 -25.33
N ALA A 723 22.18 23.96 -26.52
CA ALA A 723 21.60 23.44 -27.76
C ALA A 723 21.45 21.90 -27.79
N ASN A 724 22.19 21.18 -26.93
CA ASN A 724 22.14 19.74 -26.78
C ASN A 724 21.24 19.28 -25.62
N GLY A 725 20.74 20.21 -24.80
CA GLY A 725 19.91 19.92 -23.63
C GLY A 725 20.71 19.69 -22.34
N ASN A 726 22.02 19.90 -22.34
CA ASN A 726 22.82 19.88 -21.09
C ASN A 726 22.55 21.16 -20.28
N PRO A 727 22.86 21.19 -18.96
CA PRO A 727 22.81 22.42 -18.17
C PRO A 727 23.53 23.57 -18.87
N ASP A 728 22.90 24.76 -18.87
CA ASP A 728 23.45 25.92 -19.56
C ASP A 728 24.79 26.34 -18.91
N PRO A 729 25.86 26.58 -19.68
CA PRO A 729 27.17 26.89 -19.12
C PRO A 729 27.21 28.14 -18.24
N LEU A 730 26.31 29.11 -18.41
CA LEU A 730 26.31 30.38 -17.68
C LEU A 730 25.27 30.44 -16.55
N ILE A 731 24.35 29.47 -16.49
CA ILE A 731 23.20 29.48 -15.58
C ILE A 731 23.14 28.18 -14.76
N GLY A 732 23.29 27.02 -15.40
CA GLY A 732 23.03 25.72 -14.77
C GLY A 732 21.75 25.09 -15.31
N SER A 733 21.06 24.32 -14.48
CA SER A 733 19.87 23.55 -14.89
C SER A 733 18.57 24.34 -14.79
N VAL A 734 18.52 25.37 -13.94
CA VAL A 734 17.36 26.23 -13.69
C VAL A 734 17.77 27.69 -13.71
N LEU A 735 16.96 28.55 -14.35
CA LEU A 735 17.15 30.00 -14.29
C LEU A 735 16.71 30.56 -12.93
N GLN A 736 17.67 31.03 -12.14
CA GLN A 736 17.47 31.59 -10.81
C GLN A 736 17.39 33.12 -10.86
N THR A 737 16.16 33.61 -10.75
CA THR A 737 15.82 35.01 -11.08
C THR A 737 16.20 36.02 -10.00
N SER A 738 16.47 35.56 -8.78
CA SER A 738 16.77 36.39 -7.61
C SER A 738 18.17 36.09 -7.07
N GLN A 739 18.75 37.07 -6.37
CA GLN A 739 19.96 36.86 -5.59
C GLN A 739 19.98 37.72 -4.32
N ILE A 740 20.80 37.35 -3.33
CA ILE A 740 20.89 38.10 -2.05
C ILE A 740 21.38 39.54 -2.28
N SER A 741 22.35 39.74 -3.18
CA SER A 741 22.92 41.07 -3.44
C SER A 741 23.33 41.23 -4.92
N GLY A 742 22.48 41.88 -5.71
CA GLY A 742 22.74 42.23 -7.12
C GLY A 742 21.57 41.85 -8.03
N ALA A 743 21.82 41.71 -9.34
CA ALA A 743 20.83 41.21 -10.31
C ALA A 743 20.99 39.69 -10.53
N GLY A 744 19.93 38.90 -10.38
CA GLY A 744 19.97 37.46 -10.65
C GLY A 744 20.38 37.13 -12.09
N GLU A 745 20.30 35.87 -12.48
CA GLU A 745 20.78 35.40 -13.79
C GLU A 745 19.97 35.97 -14.98
N GLY A 746 18.74 36.38 -14.68
CA GLY A 746 17.79 37.00 -15.59
C GLY A 746 16.38 36.85 -15.00
N THR A 747 15.42 37.64 -15.46
CA THR A 747 14.00 37.50 -15.09
C THR A 747 13.19 37.04 -16.27
N VAL A 748 12.04 36.41 -15.98
CA VAL A 748 11.05 36.04 -16.98
C VAL A 748 9.73 36.70 -16.66
N THR A 749 9.11 37.30 -17.68
CA THR A 749 7.78 37.91 -17.57
C THR A 749 6.83 37.33 -18.61
N LEU A 750 5.53 37.41 -18.33
CA LEU A 750 4.48 36.94 -19.23
C LEU A 750 4.11 38.03 -20.26
N ALA A 751 4.32 37.78 -21.55
CA ALA A 751 3.79 38.63 -22.63
C ALA A 751 2.30 38.34 -22.87
N PRO A 752 1.60 39.15 -23.69
CA PRO A 752 0.24 38.84 -24.12
C PRO A 752 0.14 37.43 -24.69
N TRP A 753 -0.91 36.69 -24.33
CA TRP A 753 -1.14 35.32 -24.77
C TRP A 753 -1.31 35.21 -26.28
N THR A 754 -0.89 34.09 -26.86
CA THR A 754 -1.25 33.74 -28.24
C THR A 754 -2.61 33.02 -28.19
N GLU A 755 -3.66 33.68 -28.66
CA GLU A 755 -5.01 33.11 -28.75
C GLU A 755 -5.16 32.29 -30.05
N LEU A 756 -5.70 31.08 -29.92
CA LEU A 756 -5.95 30.16 -31.03
C LEU A 756 -7.40 30.25 -31.50
N PRO A 757 -7.71 29.95 -32.79
CA PRO A 757 -9.06 30.04 -33.33
C PRO A 757 -10.12 29.17 -32.62
N ASN A 758 -9.68 28.12 -31.92
CA ASN A 758 -10.54 27.20 -31.16
C ASN A 758 -10.82 27.69 -29.72
N GLY A 759 -10.37 28.90 -29.37
CA GLY A 759 -10.55 29.52 -28.05
C GLY A 759 -9.50 29.13 -27.01
N LEU A 760 -8.54 28.26 -27.35
CA LEU A 760 -7.40 27.94 -26.49
C LEU A 760 -6.32 29.03 -26.59
N ARG A 761 -5.37 29.05 -25.65
CA ARG A 761 -4.26 30.01 -25.63
C ARG A 761 -2.93 29.38 -25.23
N SER A 762 -1.81 29.92 -25.72
CA SER A 762 -0.46 29.53 -25.29
C SER A 762 0.32 30.72 -24.71
N PRO A 763 1.18 30.50 -23.71
CA PRO A 763 1.93 31.57 -23.07
C PRO A 763 3.06 32.07 -23.98
N ASN A 764 3.42 33.34 -23.83
CA ASN A 764 4.60 33.94 -24.46
C ASN A 764 5.53 34.43 -23.35
N TYR A 765 6.77 33.94 -23.33
CA TYR A 765 7.76 34.27 -22.29
C TYR A 765 8.73 35.32 -22.78
N VAL A 766 9.04 36.31 -21.93
CA VAL A 766 10.04 37.35 -22.21
C VAL A 766 11.18 37.22 -21.21
N PHE A 767 12.34 36.80 -21.70
CA PHE A 767 13.57 36.67 -20.91
C PHE A 767 14.36 37.97 -20.93
N SER A 768 14.76 38.49 -19.77
CA SER A 768 15.48 39.76 -19.66
C SER A 768 16.92 39.68 -20.16
N ASN A 769 17.51 38.49 -20.19
CA ASN A 769 18.93 38.25 -20.50
C ASN A 769 19.12 37.33 -21.72
N GLY A 770 18.24 37.46 -22.71
CA GLY A 770 18.21 36.58 -23.88
C GLY A 770 17.48 35.27 -23.62
N THR A 771 16.86 34.72 -24.65
CA THR A 771 16.15 33.44 -24.56
C THR A 771 17.17 32.29 -24.51
N PRO A 772 17.07 31.36 -23.54
CA PRO A 772 17.90 30.15 -23.50
C PRO A 772 17.78 29.34 -24.79
N ALA A 773 18.82 28.59 -25.14
CA ALA A 773 18.80 27.75 -26.35
C ALA A 773 17.67 26.70 -26.29
N ARG A 774 17.47 26.10 -25.12
CA ARG A 774 16.34 25.25 -24.78
C ARG A 774 15.82 25.59 -23.39
N PHE A 775 14.52 25.48 -23.21
CA PHE A 775 13.88 25.62 -21.89
C PHE A 775 12.58 24.82 -21.77
N SER A 776 12.20 24.55 -20.54
CA SER A 776 10.92 23.99 -20.11
C SER A 776 10.34 24.88 -19.00
N ALA A 777 9.14 25.43 -19.23
CA ALA A 777 8.46 26.31 -18.28
C ALA A 777 7.48 25.51 -17.42
N ARG A 778 7.65 25.55 -16.09
CA ARG A 778 6.93 24.66 -15.16
C ARG A 778 6.31 25.45 -14.02
N ILE A 779 4.99 25.59 -14.03
CA ILE A 779 4.24 26.21 -12.93
C ILE A 779 4.24 25.29 -11.71
N ALA A 780 4.44 25.81 -10.49
CA ALA A 780 4.49 24.98 -9.29
C ALA A 780 3.25 24.05 -9.17
N PRO A 781 3.43 22.73 -9.00
CA PRO A 781 2.34 21.77 -8.87
C PRO A 781 1.73 21.74 -7.46
N GLN A 782 0.67 20.96 -7.28
CA GLN A 782 0.13 20.63 -5.95
C GLN A 782 1.00 19.57 -5.24
N LEU A 783 0.96 19.54 -3.91
CA LEU A 783 1.80 18.67 -3.08
C LEU A 783 1.05 17.54 -2.35
N VAL A 784 -0.28 17.51 -2.43
CA VAL A 784 -1.08 16.52 -1.69
C VAL A 784 -0.98 15.13 -2.32
N GLY A 785 -0.83 14.12 -1.47
CA GLY A 785 -0.80 12.70 -1.85
C GLY A 785 0.55 12.20 -2.38
N LEU A 786 1.61 13.02 -2.36
CA LEU A 786 2.92 12.61 -2.89
C LEU A 786 3.51 11.40 -2.13
N GLY A 787 3.32 11.30 -0.82
CA GLY A 787 3.77 10.13 -0.05
C GLY A 787 3.05 8.84 -0.46
N LEU A 788 1.76 8.91 -0.80
CA LEU A 788 1.03 7.73 -1.30
C LEU A 788 1.58 7.29 -2.66
N LEU A 789 1.92 8.23 -3.55
CA LEU A 789 2.51 7.91 -4.87
C LEU A 789 3.95 7.38 -4.76
N GLU A 790 4.70 7.85 -3.76
CA GLU A 790 6.02 7.29 -3.39
C GLU A 790 5.89 5.84 -2.93
N ALA A 791 4.83 5.54 -2.18
CA ALA A 791 4.58 4.22 -1.61
C ALA A 791 4.06 3.17 -2.62
N VAL A 792 3.67 3.54 -3.84
CA VAL A 792 3.26 2.56 -4.87
C VAL A 792 4.48 1.76 -5.33
N GLU A 793 4.39 0.43 -5.35
CA GLU A 793 5.51 -0.42 -5.79
C GLU A 793 5.92 -0.13 -7.23
N GLU A 794 7.23 -0.13 -7.51
CA GLU A 794 7.74 0.10 -8.86
C GLU A 794 7.16 -0.91 -9.86
N SER A 795 7.00 -2.17 -9.44
CA SER A 795 6.40 -3.26 -10.23
C SER A 795 5.01 -2.93 -10.74
N THR A 796 4.21 -2.20 -9.96
CA THR A 796 2.84 -1.80 -10.32
C THR A 796 2.85 -0.80 -11.47
N ILE A 797 3.74 0.19 -11.42
CA ILE A 797 3.86 1.21 -12.48
C ILE A 797 4.50 0.61 -13.73
N LEU A 798 5.53 -0.22 -13.56
CA LEU A 798 6.20 -0.89 -14.68
C LEU A 798 5.28 -1.86 -15.43
N ALA A 799 4.33 -2.49 -14.74
CA ALA A 799 3.33 -3.36 -15.38
C ALA A 799 2.34 -2.60 -16.28
N LEU A 800 2.22 -1.29 -16.13
CA LEU A 800 1.39 -0.42 -16.98
C LEU A 800 2.16 0.12 -18.19
N ALA A 801 3.50 0.00 -18.21
CA ALA A 801 4.30 0.53 -19.29
C ALA A 801 4.08 -0.29 -20.58
N ASP A 802 3.83 0.41 -21.67
CA ASP A 802 3.68 -0.15 -23.02
C ASP A 802 4.48 0.71 -24.01
N PRO A 803 5.82 0.76 -23.92
CA PRO A 803 6.66 1.63 -24.74
C PRO A 803 6.52 1.37 -26.25
N ASP A 804 6.09 0.18 -26.65
CA ASP A 804 6.03 -0.27 -28.04
C ASP A 804 4.60 -0.25 -28.61
N ASP A 805 3.61 0.25 -27.84
CA ASP A 805 2.18 0.22 -28.21
C ASP A 805 1.76 -1.19 -28.66
N ALA A 806 2.12 -2.20 -27.87
CA ALA A 806 1.92 -3.61 -28.19
C ALA A 806 0.42 -3.95 -28.32
N ASN A 807 -0.44 -3.20 -27.61
CA ASN A 807 -1.88 -3.34 -27.68
C ASN A 807 -2.53 -2.59 -28.88
N ASN A 808 -1.77 -1.75 -29.60
CA ASN A 808 -2.20 -0.92 -30.73
C ASN A 808 -3.37 0.02 -30.40
N ASP A 809 -3.42 0.56 -29.20
CA ASP A 809 -4.38 1.60 -28.81
C ASP A 809 -3.89 3.02 -29.12
N GLY A 810 -2.62 3.15 -29.52
CA GLY A 810 -1.97 4.42 -29.89
C GLY A 810 -1.35 5.17 -28.71
N ILE A 811 -1.24 4.53 -27.54
CA ILE A 811 -0.65 5.06 -26.31
C ILE A 811 0.63 4.27 -26.02
N SER A 812 1.73 4.98 -25.76
CA SER A 812 3.06 4.39 -25.60
C SER A 812 3.67 4.72 -24.24
N GLY A 813 2.89 4.48 -23.18
CA GLY A 813 3.24 4.86 -21.81
C GLY A 813 4.59 4.31 -21.38
N ARG A 814 5.48 5.19 -20.94
CA ARG A 814 6.89 4.84 -20.69
C ARG A 814 7.37 5.18 -19.30
N ALA A 815 8.11 4.27 -18.68
CA ALA A 815 8.70 4.50 -17.37
C ALA A 815 9.79 5.58 -17.44
N ALA A 816 9.71 6.56 -16.54
CA ALA A 816 10.79 7.53 -16.34
C ALA A 816 11.90 6.94 -15.49
N LEU A 817 13.14 7.34 -15.76
CA LEU A 817 14.32 6.85 -15.03
C LEU A 817 15.06 8.02 -14.39
N ALA A 818 15.37 7.87 -13.11
CA ALA A 818 16.04 8.87 -12.31
C ALA A 818 17.27 8.25 -11.63
N THR A 819 18.42 8.91 -11.75
CA THR A 819 19.64 8.50 -11.05
C THR A 819 19.61 9.00 -9.61
N ASP A 820 19.93 8.12 -8.67
CA ASP A 820 20.15 8.46 -7.27
C ASP A 820 21.41 9.33 -7.14
N PRO A 821 21.30 10.60 -6.69
CA PRO A 821 22.45 11.50 -6.60
C PRO A 821 23.49 11.04 -5.57
N VAL A 822 23.12 10.17 -4.64
CA VAL A 822 24.01 9.66 -3.57
C VAL A 822 24.65 8.33 -3.99
N SER A 823 23.83 7.35 -4.37
CA SER A 823 24.32 6.00 -4.69
C SER A 823 24.75 5.82 -6.15
N GLY A 824 24.28 6.69 -7.06
CA GLY A 824 24.48 6.57 -8.51
C GLY A 824 23.62 5.48 -9.17
N THR A 825 22.77 4.81 -8.41
CA THR A 825 21.88 3.74 -8.90
C THR A 825 20.72 4.32 -9.70
N LEU A 826 20.14 3.53 -10.59
CA LEU A 826 18.96 3.93 -11.34
C LEU A 826 17.70 3.54 -10.58
N ARG A 827 16.73 4.45 -10.52
CA ARG A 827 15.44 4.27 -9.85
C ARG A 827 14.30 4.70 -10.76
N LEU A 828 13.09 4.22 -10.47
CA LEU A 828 11.88 4.68 -11.16
C LEU A 828 11.61 6.15 -10.83
N GLY A 829 11.53 6.98 -11.86
CA GLY A 829 11.13 8.37 -11.76
C GLY A 829 9.64 8.53 -11.46
N ARG A 830 9.28 9.43 -10.53
CA ARG A 830 7.90 9.62 -10.05
C ARG A 830 7.44 11.07 -9.95
N PHE A 831 8.33 11.99 -9.60
CA PHE A 831 7.97 13.36 -9.24
C PHE A 831 8.50 14.43 -10.20
N GLY A 832 7.84 15.59 -10.16
CA GLY A 832 7.98 16.61 -11.18
C GLY A 832 7.11 16.35 -12.41
N TYR A 833 7.17 17.26 -13.39
CA TYR A 833 6.37 17.18 -14.61
C TYR A 833 6.86 16.13 -15.61
N LYS A 834 8.15 15.78 -15.56
CA LYS A 834 8.77 14.74 -16.39
C LYS A 834 9.33 13.58 -15.55
N ALA A 835 8.80 13.40 -14.32
CA ALA A 835 9.15 12.30 -13.42
C ALA A 835 10.66 12.18 -13.13
N ALA A 836 11.37 13.30 -13.00
CA ALA A 836 12.84 13.32 -12.93
C ALA A 836 13.43 12.94 -11.56
N THR A 837 12.61 12.81 -10.52
CA THR A 837 13.03 12.42 -9.16
C THR A 837 12.19 11.23 -8.69
N PHE A 838 12.78 10.36 -7.86
CA PHE A 838 12.19 9.06 -7.49
C PHE A 838 11.54 9.04 -6.09
N SER A 839 11.85 10.01 -5.22
CA SER A 839 11.35 10.11 -3.85
C SER A 839 10.92 11.56 -3.52
N VAL A 840 10.06 11.73 -2.53
CA VAL A 840 9.65 13.03 -1.96
C VAL A 840 10.87 13.73 -1.37
N GLU A 841 11.80 13.00 -0.79
CA GLU A 841 13.09 13.54 -0.30
C GLU A 841 13.94 14.07 -1.45
N HIS A 842 14.13 13.29 -2.52
CA HIS A 842 14.87 13.73 -3.70
C HIS A 842 14.21 14.96 -4.34
N GLN A 843 12.88 14.94 -4.50
CA GLN A 843 12.14 16.08 -5.04
C GLN A 843 12.31 17.34 -4.18
N SER A 844 12.21 17.21 -2.85
CA SER A 844 12.33 18.33 -1.91
C SER A 844 13.75 18.88 -1.87
N ALA A 845 14.75 18.01 -1.85
CA ALA A 845 16.16 18.39 -1.84
C ALA A 845 16.59 19.05 -3.16
N SER A 846 16.08 18.56 -4.30
CA SER A 846 16.31 19.17 -5.61
C SER A 846 15.67 20.56 -5.70
N ALA A 847 14.43 20.72 -5.22
CA ALA A 847 13.76 22.02 -5.18
C ALA A 847 14.45 23.00 -4.21
N PHE A 848 14.96 22.53 -3.07
CA PHE A 848 15.79 23.37 -2.20
C PHE A 848 17.00 23.91 -2.95
N ASN A 849 17.70 23.05 -3.69
CA ASN A 849 18.91 23.43 -4.40
C ASN A 849 18.64 24.39 -5.58
N THR A 850 17.64 24.07 -6.41
CA THR A 850 17.41 24.76 -7.69
C THR A 850 16.41 25.90 -7.61
N ASP A 851 15.44 25.83 -6.69
CA ASP A 851 14.36 26.82 -6.59
C ASP A 851 14.57 27.78 -5.41
N ILE A 852 15.06 27.28 -4.27
CA ILE A 852 15.23 28.05 -3.03
C ILE A 852 16.70 28.48 -2.81
N GLY A 853 17.63 27.88 -3.53
CA GLY A 853 19.08 28.11 -3.40
C GLY A 853 19.69 27.52 -2.13
N VAL A 854 19.01 26.62 -1.42
CA VAL A 854 19.49 26.02 -0.16
C VAL A 854 20.11 24.65 -0.45
N MET A 855 21.32 24.42 0.07
CA MET A 855 21.99 23.14 -0.08
C MET A 855 21.60 22.15 1.03
N THR A 856 21.58 20.87 0.67
CA THR A 856 21.25 19.74 1.56
C THR A 856 22.38 18.71 1.53
N SER A 857 22.30 17.66 2.34
CA SER A 857 23.22 16.52 2.24
C SER A 857 23.13 15.79 0.90
N LEU A 858 21.93 15.71 0.29
CA LEU A 858 21.71 15.13 -1.03
C LEU A 858 22.28 16.00 -2.16
N PHE A 859 22.16 17.33 -2.05
CA PHE A 859 22.68 18.30 -3.01
C PHE A 859 23.55 19.35 -2.31
N PRO A 860 24.82 19.05 -2.03
CA PRO A 860 25.71 19.93 -1.29
C PRO A 860 26.30 21.06 -2.17
N THR A 861 26.14 20.99 -3.49
CA THR A 861 26.64 22.01 -4.43
C THR A 861 25.48 22.84 -4.97
N PRO A 862 25.57 24.17 -5.06
CA PRO A 862 24.54 24.98 -5.70
C PRO A 862 24.39 24.60 -7.18
N ASP A 863 23.19 24.76 -7.75
CA ASP A 863 23.03 24.69 -9.21
C ASP A 863 23.88 25.78 -9.85
N CYS A 864 24.78 25.37 -10.73
CA CYS A 864 25.83 26.24 -11.24
C CYS A 864 26.26 25.80 -12.64
N GLY A 865 26.17 26.71 -13.61
CA GLY A 865 26.67 26.47 -14.95
C GLY A 865 28.18 26.24 -14.95
N SER A 866 28.68 25.41 -15.87
CA SER A 866 30.11 25.04 -15.93
C SER A 866 31.08 26.22 -16.13
N ALA A 867 30.60 27.35 -16.61
CA ALA A 867 31.34 28.61 -16.81
C ALA A 867 30.90 29.72 -15.83
N GLN A 868 29.97 29.43 -14.91
CA GLN A 868 29.49 30.35 -13.91
C GLN A 868 30.37 30.26 -12.64
N THR A 869 30.73 31.41 -12.06
CA THR A 869 31.63 31.47 -10.89
C THR A 869 31.02 32.17 -9.68
N THR A 870 29.74 32.55 -9.75
CA THR A 870 29.05 33.40 -8.76
C THR A 870 27.95 32.66 -8.00
N CYS A 871 27.90 31.33 -8.08
CA CYS A 871 26.82 30.51 -7.51
C CYS A 871 26.85 30.42 -5.98
N GLY A 872 27.98 30.77 -5.36
CA GLY A 872 28.17 30.68 -3.91
C GLY A 872 28.99 29.47 -3.50
N SER A 873 29.03 29.21 -2.20
CA SER A 873 29.79 28.12 -1.59
C SER A 873 29.04 26.78 -1.71
N SER A 874 29.76 25.68 -1.57
CA SER A 874 29.19 24.33 -1.40
C SER A 874 29.21 23.91 0.08
N GLY A 875 28.28 23.05 0.47
CA GLY A 875 28.14 22.46 1.80
C GLY A 875 26.69 22.15 2.11
N ALA A 876 26.42 21.15 2.96
CA ALA A 876 25.06 20.91 3.46
C ALA A 876 24.69 21.99 4.48
N GLU A 877 23.68 22.81 4.17
CA GLU A 877 23.28 23.94 5.01
C GLU A 877 21.98 23.67 5.79
N LEU A 878 21.00 23.03 5.15
CA LEU A 878 19.83 22.52 5.85
C LEU A 878 20.20 21.26 6.64
N ALA A 879 19.78 21.17 7.90
CA ALA A 879 20.03 19.99 8.71
C ALA A 879 19.17 18.81 8.22
N ASP A 880 19.70 17.59 8.23
CA ASP A 880 18.95 16.40 7.78
C ASP A 880 17.70 16.14 8.62
N SER A 881 17.68 16.55 9.90
CA SER A 881 16.46 16.50 10.72
C SER A 881 15.37 17.43 10.21
N ASP A 882 15.76 18.62 9.74
CA ASP A 882 14.82 19.59 9.18
C ASP A 882 14.29 19.08 7.83
N LEU A 883 15.18 18.56 6.96
CA LEU A 883 14.75 17.96 5.70
C LEU A 883 13.79 16.78 5.93
N ARG A 884 14.10 15.87 6.87
CA ARG A 884 13.20 14.76 7.22
C ARG A 884 11.85 15.22 7.78
N ASP A 885 11.82 16.24 8.62
CA ASP A 885 10.56 16.82 9.12
C ASP A 885 9.73 17.39 7.94
N LEU A 886 10.36 18.09 6.98
CA LEU A 886 9.69 18.57 5.77
C LEU A 886 9.16 17.42 4.91
N VAL A 887 9.95 16.38 4.68
CA VAL A 887 9.53 15.19 3.93
C VAL A 887 8.31 14.57 4.59
N LYS A 888 8.32 14.37 5.92
CA LYS A 888 7.14 13.89 6.66
C LYS A 888 5.93 14.80 6.51
N TYR A 889 6.12 16.12 6.53
CA TYR A 889 5.02 17.06 6.29
C TYR A 889 4.40 16.85 4.90
N VAL A 890 5.22 16.78 3.84
CA VAL A 890 4.74 16.61 2.46
C VAL A 890 4.13 15.23 2.23
N SER A 891 4.77 14.17 2.72
CA SER A 891 4.30 12.79 2.54
C SER A 891 3.00 12.48 3.27
N LEU A 892 2.71 13.16 4.39
CA LEU A 892 1.54 12.91 5.25
C LEU A 892 0.43 13.98 5.12
N LEU A 893 0.44 14.76 4.03
CA LEU A 893 -0.70 15.61 3.66
C LEU A 893 -1.89 14.74 3.27
N GLY A 894 -3.01 14.89 3.98
CA GLY A 894 -4.21 14.10 3.70
C GLY A 894 -4.86 14.45 2.37
N VAL A 895 -5.30 13.44 1.63
CA VAL A 895 -6.04 13.60 0.37
C VAL A 895 -7.51 13.92 0.68
N GLY A 896 -8.11 14.91 0.02
CA GLY A 896 -9.54 15.20 0.21
C GLY A 896 -10.42 14.03 -0.27
N ALA A 897 -11.46 13.68 0.48
CA ALA A 897 -12.45 12.70 0.01
C ALA A 897 -13.10 13.11 -1.33
N ARG A 898 -13.41 12.10 -2.15
CA ARG A 898 -14.27 12.28 -3.33
C ARG A 898 -15.65 12.72 -2.85
N ARG A 899 -16.21 13.70 -3.55
CA ARG A 899 -17.55 14.23 -3.31
C ARG A 899 -18.51 13.56 -4.28
N ASP A 900 -19.81 13.52 -3.99
CA ASP A 900 -20.85 12.98 -4.90
C ASP A 900 -20.51 11.61 -5.52
N TYR A 901 -19.83 10.73 -4.77
CA TYR A 901 -19.35 9.42 -5.27
C TYR A 901 -20.49 8.47 -5.66
N ALA A 902 -21.74 8.75 -5.27
CA ALA A 902 -22.92 8.00 -5.72
C ALA A 902 -23.27 8.25 -7.19
N ASN A 903 -22.80 9.34 -7.79
CA ASN A 903 -23.04 9.69 -9.19
C ASN A 903 -21.87 9.27 -10.08
N THR A 904 -22.03 8.15 -10.78
CA THR A 904 -21.00 7.56 -11.65
C THR A 904 -21.14 7.93 -13.13
N THR A 905 -22.10 8.78 -13.49
CA THR A 905 -22.39 9.11 -14.90
C THR A 905 -21.18 9.75 -15.59
N GLY A 906 -20.55 10.72 -14.93
CA GLY A 906 -19.39 11.43 -15.46
C GLY A 906 -18.16 10.55 -15.57
N GLU A 907 -17.92 9.71 -14.57
CA GLU A 907 -16.84 8.72 -14.54
C GLU A 907 -16.98 7.69 -15.66
N THR A 908 -18.18 7.16 -15.86
CA THR A 908 -18.46 6.24 -16.99
C THR A 908 -18.15 6.89 -18.33
N LEU A 909 -18.51 8.17 -18.51
CA LEU A 909 -18.20 8.91 -19.73
C LEU A 909 -16.70 9.22 -19.88
N PHE A 910 -15.99 9.45 -18.77
CA PHE A 910 -14.55 9.64 -18.74
C PHE A 910 -13.81 8.37 -19.19
N ASN A 911 -14.19 7.20 -18.67
CA ASN A 911 -13.60 5.92 -19.07
C ASN A 911 -13.95 5.59 -20.53
N ASN A 912 -15.21 5.78 -20.94
CA ASN A 912 -15.64 5.56 -22.33
C ASN A 912 -14.96 6.49 -23.34
N ALA A 913 -14.51 7.67 -22.91
CA ALA A 913 -13.73 8.56 -23.74
C ALA A 913 -12.26 8.12 -23.86
N GLY A 914 -11.82 7.07 -23.17
CA GLY A 914 -10.43 6.60 -23.19
C GLY A 914 -9.49 7.40 -22.29
N CYS A 915 -10.01 8.20 -21.36
CA CYS A 915 -9.15 8.97 -20.45
C CYS A 915 -8.43 8.07 -19.42
N GLU A 916 -9.09 6.99 -19.01
CA GLU A 916 -8.57 6.01 -18.03
C GLU A 916 -7.28 5.32 -18.49
N SER A 917 -7.04 5.21 -19.80
CA SER A 917 -5.85 4.55 -20.34
C SER A 917 -4.54 5.08 -19.75
N CYS A 918 -4.47 6.39 -19.47
CA CYS A 918 -3.37 7.00 -18.71
C CYS A 918 -3.80 7.40 -17.28
N HIS A 919 -5.03 7.89 -17.11
CA HIS A 919 -5.58 8.29 -15.80
C HIS A 919 -6.20 7.12 -15.04
N GLN A 920 -5.39 6.09 -14.79
CA GLN A 920 -5.77 4.85 -14.10
C GLN A 920 -6.35 5.14 -12.71
N ASP A 921 -7.58 4.69 -12.46
CA ASP A 921 -8.34 5.00 -11.25
C ASP A 921 -7.58 4.58 -9.99
N THR A 922 -7.31 3.27 -9.86
CA THR A 922 -6.91 2.64 -8.59
C THR A 922 -5.45 2.19 -8.60
N MET A 923 -4.75 2.40 -7.47
CA MET A 923 -3.44 1.82 -7.19
C MET A 923 -3.39 1.24 -5.76
N THR A 924 -2.40 0.39 -5.51
CA THR A 924 -2.11 -0.14 -4.17
C THR A 924 -0.71 0.26 -3.74
N THR A 925 -0.57 0.71 -2.49
CA THR A 925 0.74 1.03 -1.90
C THR A 925 1.37 -0.20 -1.27
N SER A 926 2.71 -0.23 -1.27
CA SER A 926 3.54 -1.31 -0.75
C SER A 926 3.42 -1.49 0.76
N ASP A 927 3.71 -2.70 1.22
CA ASP A 927 3.87 -3.04 2.63
C ASP A 927 5.24 -2.60 3.18
N PHE A 928 6.16 -2.13 2.33
CA PHE A 928 7.54 -1.84 2.71
C PHE A 928 7.85 -0.35 2.91
N HIS A 929 6.86 0.53 2.73
CA HIS A 929 7.08 1.96 2.95
C HIS A 929 7.40 2.24 4.44
N PRO A 930 8.43 3.07 4.76
CA PRO A 930 8.84 3.33 6.15
C PRO A 930 7.71 3.87 7.02
N LEU A 931 6.93 4.83 6.50
CA LEU A 931 5.81 5.44 7.21
C LEU A 931 4.59 4.51 7.22
N THR A 932 4.09 4.17 8.40
CA THR A 932 2.96 3.24 8.58
C THR A 932 1.65 3.75 8.00
N GLU A 933 1.48 5.06 7.89
CA GLU A 933 0.26 5.68 7.36
C GLU A 933 0.04 5.41 5.88
N LEU A 934 1.12 5.08 5.17
CA LEU A 934 1.16 4.97 3.71
C LEU A 934 1.21 3.52 3.22
N ARG A 935 1.30 2.54 4.12
CA ARG A 935 1.41 1.11 3.77
C ARG A 935 0.05 0.47 3.48
N SER A 936 0.05 -0.47 2.54
CA SER A 936 -1.10 -1.36 2.26
C SER A 936 -2.41 -0.63 1.96
N GLN A 937 -2.34 0.56 1.35
CA GLN A 937 -3.49 1.40 1.05
C GLN A 937 -4.02 1.10 -0.36
N THR A 938 -5.34 1.00 -0.50
CA THR A 938 -5.99 1.16 -1.81
C THR A 938 -6.31 2.64 -2.00
N ILE A 939 -5.79 3.22 -3.08
CA ILE A 939 -5.87 4.66 -3.36
C ILE A 939 -6.45 4.91 -4.76
N HIS A 940 -7.03 6.09 -4.96
CA HIS A 940 -7.66 6.49 -6.23
C HIS A 940 -7.03 7.78 -6.81
N PRO A 941 -5.76 7.75 -7.27
CA PRO A 941 -5.07 8.93 -7.75
C PRO A 941 -5.43 9.33 -9.18
N TYR A 942 -6.04 8.45 -9.99
CA TYR A 942 -6.31 8.68 -11.42
C TYR A 942 -5.04 9.03 -12.21
N THR A 943 -4.04 8.16 -12.16
CA THR A 943 -2.76 8.30 -12.86
C THR A 943 -2.05 6.96 -12.95
N ASP A 944 -1.28 6.73 -14.00
CA ASP A 944 -0.33 5.63 -14.15
C ASP A 944 1.12 5.99 -13.77
N LEU A 945 1.42 7.27 -13.53
CA LEU A 945 2.75 7.84 -13.31
C LEU A 945 3.74 7.68 -14.48
N LEU A 946 3.28 7.29 -15.66
CA LEU A 946 4.10 7.09 -16.85
C LEU A 946 4.27 8.39 -17.66
N LEU A 947 5.26 8.40 -18.54
CA LEU A 947 5.50 9.43 -19.54
C LEU A 947 4.68 9.16 -20.79
N HIS A 948 4.02 10.20 -21.30
CA HIS A 948 3.25 10.17 -22.55
C HIS A 948 3.57 11.37 -23.44
N ASP A 949 3.71 11.15 -24.75
CA ASP A 949 3.81 12.24 -25.72
C ASP A 949 2.45 12.96 -25.85
N MET A 950 2.41 14.21 -25.37
CA MET A 950 1.20 15.04 -25.38
C MET A 950 1.08 15.92 -26.65
N GLY A 951 1.89 15.63 -27.66
CA GLY A 951 1.91 16.26 -28.96
C GLY A 951 2.61 17.62 -28.99
N PRO A 952 2.83 18.17 -30.21
CA PRO A 952 3.58 19.40 -30.42
C PRO A 952 2.93 20.64 -29.78
N GLY A 953 1.63 20.58 -29.49
CA GLY A 953 0.92 21.65 -28.80
C GLY A 953 1.39 21.82 -27.35
N LEU A 954 1.76 20.75 -26.68
CA LEU A 954 2.22 20.73 -25.28
C LEU A 954 3.72 20.44 -25.15
N ALA A 955 4.43 20.20 -26.25
CA ALA A 955 5.86 20.01 -26.23
C ALA A 955 6.61 21.29 -25.83
N ASP A 956 7.64 21.12 -25.02
CA ASP A 956 8.69 22.12 -24.82
C ASP A 956 9.96 21.74 -25.60
N SER A 957 11.03 22.53 -25.43
CA SER A 957 12.29 22.33 -26.16
C SER A 957 13.35 21.53 -25.40
N LEU A 958 13.06 21.15 -24.15
CA LEU A 958 14.02 20.60 -23.20
C LEU A 958 13.47 19.31 -22.55
N GLY A 959 14.05 18.19 -22.94
CA GLY A 959 13.85 16.92 -22.23
C GLY A 959 14.47 16.92 -20.83
N GLU A 960 14.16 15.90 -20.04
CA GLU A 960 14.75 15.69 -18.72
C GLU A 960 14.86 14.19 -18.44
N GLY A 961 16.05 13.72 -18.06
CA GLY A 961 16.32 12.29 -17.97
C GLY A 961 16.08 11.59 -19.31
N ASN A 962 15.28 10.54 -19.29
CA ASN A 962 14.87 9.82 -20.50
C ASN A 962 13.59 10.37 -21.15
N ALA A 963 12.98 11.44 -20.63
CA ALA A 963 11.80 12.08 -21.22
C ALA A 963 12.22 13.11 -22.30
N THR A 964 11.55 13.07 -23.44
CA THR A 964 11.64 14.08 -24.49
C THR A 964 10.95 15.39 -24.08
N GLY A 965 11.06 16.43 -24.91
CA GLY A 965 10.34 17.69 -24.67
C GLY A 965 8.81 17.56 -24.77
N ALA A 966 8.31 16.59 -25.53
CA ALA A 966 6.87 16.34 -25.73
C ALA A 966 6.26 15.41 -24.67
N GLU A 967 7.09 14.61 -24.01
CA GLU A 967 6.64 13.68 -22.98
C GLU A 967 6.39 14.36 -21.64
N TRP A 968 5.28 14.01 -21.01
CA TRP A 968 4.90 14.49 -19.68
C TRP A 968 4.42 13.32 -18.83
N ARG A 969 4.72 13.38 -17.53
CA ARG A 969 4.18 12.43 -16.55
C ARG A 969 2.68 12.67 -16.40
N THR A 970 1.86 11.62 -16.46
CA THR A 970 0.45 11.71 -16.11
C THR A 970 0.29 12.27 -14.69
N ALA A 971 -0.45 13.37 -14.53
CA ALA A 971 -0.67 13.97 -13.20
C ALA A 971 -1.83 13.28 -12.47
N PRO A 972 -1.73 13.04 -11.15
CA PRO A 972 -2.88 12.58 -10.36
C PRO A 972 -4.01 13.61 -10.40
N LEU A 973 -5.26 13.15 -10.52
CA LEU A 973 -6.44 14.02 -10.62
C LEU A 973 -7.13 14.28 -9.28
N TRP A 974 -6.73 13.63 -8.18
CA TRP A 974 -7.30 13.91 -6.87
C TRP A 974 -7.13 15.39 -6.47
N GLY A 975 -8.14 15.96 -5.80
CA GLY A 975 -8.13 17.37 -5.39
C GLY A 975 -8.35 18.39 -6.52
N LEU A 976 -8.58 17.96 -7.77
CA LEU A 976 -8.82 18.87 -8.89
C LEU A 976 -10.02 19.79 -8.64
N GLY A 977 -11.10 19.28 -8.04
CA GLY A 977 -12.28 20.08 -7.69
C GLY A 977 -12.07 21.02 -6.50
N LEU A 978 -11.00 20.86 -5.72
CA LEU A 978 -10.64 21.74 -4.61
C LEU A 978 -9.64 22.83 -5.03
N SER A 979 -8.86 22.60 -6.09
CA SER A 979 -7.76 23.48 -6.54
C SER A 979 -8.16 24.95 -6.65
N ARG A 980 -9.32 25.25 -7.26
CA ARG A 980 -9.81 26.64 -7.38
C ARG A 980 -9.92 27.35 -6.03
N ASN A 981 -10.48 26.67 -5.02
CA ASN A 981 -10.66 27.25 -3.69
C ASN A 981 -9.33 27.33 -2.93
N VAL A 982 -8.47 26.34 -3.07
CA VAL A 982 -7.14 26.33 -2.45
C VAL A 982 -6.27 27.48 -2.97
N GLN A 983 -6.25 27.73 -4.28
CA GLN A 983 -5.38 28.74 -4.87
C GLN A 983 -5.93 30.15 -4.71
N LEU A 984 -7.22 30.33 -4.96
CA LEU A 984 -7.83 31.65 -4.92
C LEU A 984 -8.29 32.02 -3.50
N GLY A 985 -8.51 31.05 -2.61
CA GLY A 985 -9.20 31.26 -1.34
C GLY A 985 -10.69 30.98 -1.42
N ASP A 986 -11.34 31.03 -0.26
CA ASP A 986 -12.79 30.91 -0.12
C ASP A 986 -13.34 32.09 0.71
N ALA A 987 -14.66 32.20 0.79
CA ALA A 987 -15.31 33.32 1.46
C ALA A 987 -15.12 33.33 2.98
N LYS A 988 -14.72 32.19 3.57
CA LYS A 988 -14.42 32.09 4.99
C LYS A 988 -12.96 32.41 5.24
N ALA A 989 -12.02 31.84 4.48
CA ALA A 989 -10.59 31.99 4.69
C ALA A 989 -10.15 33.47 4.82
N ASN A 990 -9.52 33.81 5.94
CA ASN A 990 -9.06 35.15 6.28
C ASN A 990 -7.52 35.26 6.28
N ASP A 991 -6.89 34.82 5.18
CA ASP A 991 -5.46 34.99 4.97
C ASP A 991 -5.17 35.97 3.82
N SER A 992 -3.89 36.28 3.62
CA SER A 992 -3.45 37.25 2.61
C SER A 992 -3.87 36.89 1.19
N VAL A 993 -3.97 35.60 0.86
CA VAL A 993 -4.39 35.13 -0.46
C VAL A 993 -5.87 35.42 -0.68
N SER A 994 -6.72 35.06 0.29
CA SER A 994 -8.15 35.33 0.21
C SER A 994 -8.47 36.83 0.20
N LEU A 995 -7.72 37.65 0.95
CA LEU A 995 -7.90 39.10 1.00
C LEU A 995 -7.45 39.80 -0.28
N ALA A 996 -6.48 39.23 -1.00
CA ALA A 996 -5.95 39.78 -2.25
C ALA A 996 -6.74 39.33 -3.50
N ARG A 997 -7.85 38.61 -3.34
CA ARG A 997 -8.68 38.14 -4.45
C ARG A 997 -9.19 39.29 -5.31
N ASP A 998 -9.15 39.07 -6.62
CA ASP A 998 -9.84 39.87 -7.62
C ASP A 998 -10.85 38.97 -8.33
N PRO A 999 -12.09 38.84 -7.83
CA PRO A 999 -13.08 37.90 -8.37
C PRO A 999 -13.37 38.05 -9.86
N ALA A 1000 -13.13 39.24 -10.43
CA ALA A 1000 -13.34 39.48 -11.86
C ALA A 1000 -12.25 38.83 -12.73
N ASN A 1001 -11.01 38.81 -12.25
CA ASN A 1001 -9.85 38.32 -13.02
C ASN A 1001 -9.38 36.92 -12.59
N ASP A 1002 -9.62 36.54 -11.33
CA ASP A 1002 -9.17 35.32 -10.68
C ASP A 1002 -9.56 33.99 -11.36
N PRO A 1003 -10.76 33.82 -11.96
CA PRO A 1003 -11.10 32.56 -12.64
C PRO A 1003 -10.12 32.19 -13.75
N ASN A 1004 -9.46 33.17 -14.38
CA ASN A 1004 -8.49 32.94 -15.45
C ASN A 1004 -7.06 32.68 -14.94
N ARG A 1005 -6.86 32.75 -13.62
CA ARG A 1005 -5.54 32.64 -12.96
C ARG A 1005 -5.26 31.28 -12.33
N VAL A 1006 -6.24 30.38 -12.26
CA VAL A 1006 -6.06 29.03 -11.67
C VAL A 1006 -5.00 28.21 -12.41
N GLY A 1007 -5.05 28.20 -13.75
CA GLY A 1007 -4.01 27.61 -14.60
C GLY A 1007 -3.82 26.10 -14.46
N TYR A 1008 -4.23 25.34 -15.46
CA TYR A 1008 -3.97 23.90 -15.57
C TYR A 1008 -2.84 23.60 -16.57
N LEU A 1009 -2.37 22.36 -16.59
CA LEU A 1009 -1.21 21.86 -17.35
C LEU A 1009 0.13 22.42 -16.84
N HIS A 1010 1.23 21.99 -17.46
CA HIS A 1010 2.59 22.26 -16.97
C HIS A 1010 2.97 23.74 -16.93
N ASP A 1011 2.33 24.59 -17.72
CA ASP A 1011 2.65 26.02 -17.84
C ASP A 1011 1.51 26.96 -17.42
N GLY A 1012 0.36 26.41 -17.00
CA GLY A 1012 -0.81 27.17 -16.57
C GLY A 1012 -1.65 27.75 -17.71
N ARG A 1013 -1.47 27.29 -18.97
CA ARG A 1013 -2.17 27.86 -20.13
C ARG A 1013 -3.69 27.73 -20.09
N ALA A 1014 -4.18 26.60 -19.57
CA ALA A 1014 -5.60 26.27 -19.55
C ALA A 1014 -6.31 26.95 -18.38
N ARG A 1015 -7.39 27.67 -18.66
CA ARG A 1015 -8.19 28.39 -17.65
C ARG A 1015 -9.16 27.47 -16.92
N THR A 1016 -9.58 26.40 -17.56
CA THR A 1016 -10.59 25.45 -17.06
C THR A 1016 -10.12 24.00 -17.29
N ILE A 1017 -10.77 23.06 -16.60
CA ILE A 1017 -10.58 21.62 -16.83
C ILE A 1017 -10.98 21.24 -18.27
N ASP A 1018 -12.04 21.84 -18.81
CA ASP A 1018 -12.44 21.67 -20.22
C ASP A 1018 -11.33 22.08 -21.19
N GLU A 1019 -10.73 23.26 -21.00
CA GLU A 1019 -9.61 23.70 -21.82
C GLU A 1019 -8.40 22.77 -21.66
N ALA A 1020 -8.14 22.27 -20.44
CA ALA A 1020 -7.05 21.33 -20.20
C ALA A 1020 -7.24 20.04 -21.01
N ILE A 1021 -8.45 19.45 -21.00
CA ILE A 1021 -8.78 18.26 -21.82
C ILE A 1021 -8.57 18.57 -23.31
N ARG A 1022 -9.06 19.71 -23.79
CA ARG A 1022 -8.96 20.09 -25.22
C ARG A 1022 -7.55 20.43 -25.69
N TRP A 1023 -6.62 20.65 -24.76
CA TRP A 1023 -5.19 20.80 -25.04
C TRP A 1023 -4.45 19.48 -25.21
N HIS A 1024 -5.02 18.35 -24.76
CA HIS A 1024 -4.40 17.04 -24.95
C HIS A 1024 -4.20 16.79 -26.45
N GLY A 1025 -3.11 16.12 -26.80
CA GLY A 1025 -2.72 15.79 -28.16
C GLY A 1025 -1.76 14.61 -28.12
N GLY A 1026 -1.09 14.30 -29.23
CA GLY A 1026 -0.20 13.14 -29.28
C GLY A 1026 -0.99 11.85 -28.99
N GLU A 1027 -0.53 11.08 -28.02
CA GLU A 1027 -1.17 9.83 -27.57
C GLU A 1027 -2.61 10.04 -27.07
N ALA A 1028 -2.90 11.20 -26.48
CA ALA A 1028 -4.23 11.51 -25.94
C ALA A 1028 -5.19 12.19 -26.94
N GLU A 1029 -4.81 12.29 -28.22
CA GLU A 1029 -5.63 12.97 -29.24
C GLU A 1029 -6.97 12.26 -29.48
N SER A 1030 -6.98 10.92 -29.45
CA SER A 1030 -8.21 10.11 -29.57
C SER A 1030 -9.19 10.41 -28.43
N SER A 1031 -8.70 10.44 -27.19
CA SER A 1031 -9.52 10.68 -26.00
C SER A 1031 -10.09 12.10 -25.96
N LYS A 1032 -9.28 13.09 -26.37
CA LYS A 1032 -9.77 14.47 -26.58
C LYS A 1032 -10.88 14.52 -27.60
N GLN A 1033 -10.72 13.89 -28.76
CA GLN A 1033 -11.75 13.91 -29.82
C GLN A 1033 -13.04 13.25 -29.35
N ALA A 1034 -12.93 12.15 -28.59
CA ALA A 1034 -14.08 11.48 -27.97
C ALA A 1034 -14.81 12.42 -26.99
N TYR A 1035 -14.07 13.15 -26.14
CA TYR A 1035 -14.65 14.16 -25.25
C TYR A 1035 -15.31 15.32 -26.00
N GLU A 1036 -14.67 15.85 -27.06
CA GLU A 1036 -15.24 16.95 -27.85
C GLU A 1036 -16.51 16.52 -28.61
N ALA A 1037 -16.63 15.23 -28.96
CA ALA A 1037 -17.82 14.65 -29.59
C ALA A 1037 -19.02 14.46 -28.64
N LEU A 1038 -18.82 14.51 -27.31
CA LEU A 1038 -19.90 14.43 -26.35
C LEU A 1038 -20.89 15.59 -26.50
N SER A 1039 -22.16 15.37 -26.13
CA SER A 1039 -23.12 16.47 -25.97
C SER A 1039 -22.72 17.39 -24.81
N GLN A 1040 -23.24 18.62 -24.77
CA GLN A 1040 -22.93 19.55 -23.69
C GLN A 1040 -23.25 18.97 -22.30
N SER A 1041 -24.42 18.32 -22.14
CA SER A 1041 -24.80 17.69 -20.87
C SER A 1041 -23.88 16.53 -20.47
N GLN A 1042 -23.32 15.80 -21.44
CA GLN A 1042 -22.36 14.74 -21.17
C GLN A 1042 -20.99 15.30 -20.76
N ARG A 1043 -20.51 16.36 -21.43
CA ARG A 1043 -19.30 17.08 -20.99
C ARG A 1043 -19.49 17.65 -19.59
N ASP A 1044 -20.62 18.27 -19.30
CA ASP A 1044 -20.94 18.78 -17.97
C ASP A 1044 -20.92 17.67 -16.91
N ALA A 1045 -21.34 16.44 -17.24
CA ALA A 1045 -21.25 15.28 -16.36
C ALA A 1045 -19.80 14.84 -16.11
N VAL A 1046 -18.96 14.76 -17.16
CA VAL A 1046 -17.51 14.48 -17.01
C VAL A 1046 -16.85 15.53 -16.13
N LEU A 1047 -17.14 16.81 -16.38
CA LEU A 1047 -16.61 17.91 -15.57
C LEU A 1047 -17.12 17.85 -14.13
N ALA A 1048 -18.37 17.44 -13.88
CA ALA A 1048 -18.89 17.25 -12.53
C ALA A 1048 -18.15 16.14 -11.79
N PHE A 1049 -17.85 15.02 -12.47
CA PHE A 1049 -17.01 13.95 -11.92
C PHE A 1049 -15.60 14.45 -11.57
N LEU A 1050 -14.93 15.15 -12.48
CA LEU A 1050 -13.59 15.71 -12.23
C LEU A 1050 -13.59 16.76 -11.11
N ASN A 1051 -14.65 17.55 -10.98
CA ASN A 1051 -14.84 18.46 -9.84
C ASN A 1051 -15.22 17.75 -8.54
N SER A 1052 -15.56 16.48 -8.60
CA SER A 1052 -15.86 15.64 -7.44
C SER A 1052 -14.59 15.12 -6.76
N LEU A 1053 -13.48 15.03 -7.52
CA LEU A 1053 -12.16 14.59 -7.09
C LEU A 1053 -11.43 15.61 -6.22
#